data_AF-A0A8T2I4E5-F1
#
_entry.id   AF-A0A8T2I4E5-F1
#
_cell.length_a   1.000
_cell.length_b   1.000
_cell.length_c   1.000
_cell.angle_alpha   90.00
_cell.angle_beta   90.00
_cell.angle_gamma   90.00
#
_symmetry.space_group_name_H-M   'P 1'
#
loop_
_entity.id
_entity.type
_entity.pdbx_description
1 polymer ?
#
loop_
_entity_poly.entity_id
_entity_poly.type
_entity_poly.pdbx_seq_one_letter_code
_entity_poly.pdbx_strand_id
1 'polypeptide(L)'
;MLQTTLMLSSTSRAAQALRQLLLNGHPSPAGGLPGYLRAFVAEAASFQNSAFPAAESANAASAAAAASAAMHEQQQQFQDEDEQAKQAYANLVQTIFSQAVQQAQDGPHTFAYEGLQVLEEQERAAEAAADAASPSPAILPHISRTLTAMRYHQRMMDGTPKGRKLQENWQRQIILETRAVEAALARYRREAASMVERNQGATLPAARKLLVSWFQPLADAIRAEQLRVAKGVSGVDRCVYGPYLMRLDPEQLAVIAMHAAVNAFMSPESDAEAIGSAPGTTRMTRLAVAIGSAVQAQHHVNKLEKVTHQQNMRRREIRQAYEEGKLLRKRYDEEGELDSESWAKWFDIGKRLRTGGEMLPLDHLEWFLDDDLEARLRKSAQQFKVPAGASDNEMRLILQRARRMLADSSSSGEWRSDMQAKVGVILIKLMMDACKIDVNRDGRLQTVPAFWHALEQGPDSRARGIWKRYGILYADEEVMRRIKPHHMAEAFMPQFLPTVVTPVPWQRHNLGGYLTLRSSVMRMRGSHAQKDKLQEADKEMVEGRGEGLSLVYDALNALGETPWSINQDVYKVVEAVWAWGGGICDVPQRDNVDAPKLLEYGFNMKRTDGGNLALFSYPRSEVKQRQYEASRARKKNNELHSLRCDMEYKLAIAREFSREERFYFPHNVDFRGRAYPMHPHLNHLGSDMCRGLLQFADDRPLGPNGLRWLYIQAANLWGGGVDKLPLEGRIKWVEDNLGLILDNATDPFRKPPGSDPSFGNLSSGNTINTHLGEGGGGGGHREEEDGHGVDDRGHVLLQSLLSETSDLSTPYWYRAEAPFQFLATCFDIYRALASGDPPSYRSRLPVHQDGSCNGLQHYAALGRDLTGGWAVNLCPVERPQDVYTEISRMVKEQVDRDAAAGVPEAQTLLASTAVDRKLVKQTVMTSVYGVTFVGARAQIGSRLRERGFEDNHAMYKVSCYSARVTLDCLHEMFQSAKHIMQWLSECARLIARENRSVGWTTPMGLPVIQPYRKKSQQHVRTVLQRLVLANDQDDKPVMKQRQRTAFPPNYIHSIDSSHMMLTAIACRDAGLDFAGVHDSFWTHAGTVEQMNHVLREKFIDLHSQPLLENLLEELGKEHPDIVFPPLPPRGDLHLEDIKLAKYFFS
;
A
#
# COMPACT_ATOMS: atom_id res chain seq x y z
N MET A 1 -21.35 -22.15 -49.13
CA MET A 1 -20.74 -21.29 -48.08
C MET A 1 -21.10 -21.77 -46.67
N LEU A 2 -22.37 -21.84 -46.25
CA LEU A 2 -22.73 -22.32 -44.89
C LEU A 2 -22.34 -23.79 -44.60
N GLN A 3 -22.32 -24.65 -45.62
CA GLN A 3 -21.87 -26.05 -45.50
C GLN A 3 -20.32 -26.16 -45.44
N THR A 4 -19.61 -25.14 -45.90
CA THR A 4 -18.15 -25.04 -45.87
C THR A 4 -17.67 -24.51 -44.51
N THR A 5 -18.44 -23.59 -43.90
CA THR A 5 -18.17 -23.05 -42.55
C THR A 5 -18.35 -24.10 -41.44
N LEU A 6 -19.22 -25.11 -41.64
CA LEU A 6 -19.44 -26.19 -40.66
C LEU A 6 -18.34 -27.27 -40.67
N MET A 7 -17.53 -27.38 -41.74
CA MET A 7 -16.44 -28.35 -41.83
C MET A 7 -15.13 -27.86 -41.17
N LEU A 8 -15.00 -26.56 -40.88
CA LEU A 8 -13.75 -25.95 -40.39
C LEU A 8 -13.73 -25.64 -38.87
N SER A 9 -14.73 -26.09 -38.08
CA SER A 9 -14.77 -25.85 -36.62
C SER A 9 -14.86 -27.14 -35.81
N SER A 10 -13.76 -27.89 -35.74
CA SER A 10 -13.67 -29.16 -34.99
C SER A 10 -13.40 -29.03 -33.48
N THR A 11 -13.47 -27.84 -32.86
CA THR A 11 -13.05 -27.68 -31.45
C THR A 11 -14.05 -27.01 -30.50
N SER A 12 -15.28 -26.70 -30.92
CA SER A 12 -16.30 -26.16 -30.00
C SER A 12 -17.23 -27.23 -29.42
N ARG A 13 -17.33 -27.31 -28.08
CA ARG A 13 -18.32 -28.12 -27.34
C ARG A 13 -19.77 -27.82 -27.75
N ALA A 14 -20.06 -26.64 -28.29
CA ALA A 14 -21.39 -26.28 -28.79
C ALA A 14 -21.76 -27.04 -30.09
N ALA A 15 -20.78 -27.33 -30.95
CA ALA A 15 -20.99 -28.11 -32.17
C ALA A 15 -21.20 -29.60 -31.89
N GLN A 16 -20.54 -30.15 -30.86
CA GLN A 16 -20.76 -31.52 -30.37
C GLN A 16 -22.16 -31.70 -29.75
N ALA A 17 -22.66 -30.70 -29.01
CA ALA A 17 -24.01 -30.73 -28.43
C ALA A 17 -25.11 -30.67 -29.52
N LEU A 18 -24.92 -29.84 -30.55
CA LEU A 18 -25.84 -29.74 -31.69
C LEU A 18 -25.87 -31.04 -32.52
N ARG A 19 -24.70 -31.69 -32.66
CA ARG A 19 -24.56 -32.97 -33.37
C ARG A 19 -25.21 -34.14 -32.62
N GLN A 20 -25.13 -34.17 -31.28
CA GLN A 20 -25.84 -35.18 -30.48
C GLN A 20 -27.37 -35.01 -30.47
N LEU A 21 -27.86 -33.77 -30.52
CA LEU A 21 -29.30 -33.47 -30.64
C LEU A 21 -29.89 -33.87 -32.00
N LEU A 22 -29.09 -33.81 -33.07
CA LEU A 22 -29.52 -34.18 -34.43
C LEU A 22 -29.41 -35.69 -34.71
N LEU A 23 -28.55 -36.42 -33.99
CA LEU A 23 -28.35 -37.87 -34.20
C LEU A 23 -29.37 -38.74 -33.44
N ASN A 24 -29.97 -38.24 -32.35
CA ASN A 24 -30.94 -38.99 -31.55
C ASN A 24 -32.37 -38.64 -32.00
N GLY A 25 -32.79 -39.18 -33.15
CA GLY A 25 -34.13 -38.97 -33.68
C GLY A 25 -35.21 -39.60 -32.80
N HIS A 26 -35.97 -38.78 -32.06
CA HIS A 26 -37.30 -39.14 -31.54
C HIS A 26 -38.27 -37.93 -31.59
N PRO A 27 -39.56 -38.16 -31.88
CA PRO A 27 -40.53 -37.11 -32.18
C PRO A 27 -41.14 -36.49 -30.91
N SER A 28 -41.19 -35.15 -30.90
CA SER A 28 -42.09 -34.18 -30.21
C SER A 28 -43.31 -34.75 -29.42
N PRO A 29 -43.81 -34.15 -28.31
CA PRO A 29 -44.26 -32.74 -28.30
C PRO A 29 -44.19 -31.91 -26.99
N ALA A 30 -44.36 -30.59 -27.18
CA ALA A 30 -44.77 -29.53 -26.24
C ALA A 30 -43.69 -28.76 -25.45
N GLY A 31 -43.13 -27.70 -26.07
CA GLY A 31 -42.42 -26.61 -25.40
C GLY A 31 -41.57 -25.79 -26.39
N GLY A 32 -41.91 -24.53 -26.63
CA GLY A 32 -41.42 -23.72 -27.76
C GLY A 32 -39.91 -23.41 -27.80
N LEU A 33 -39.41 -23.18 -29.03
CA LEU A 33 -38.05 -22.73 -29.35
C LEU A 33 -37.74 -21.33 -28.77
N PRO A 34 -36.52 -21.09 -28.22
CA PRO A 34 -36.11 -19.78 -27.70
C PRO A 34 -35.99 -18.68 -28.76
N GLY A 35 -36.32 -17.45 -28.39
CA GLY A 35 -36.47 -16.28 -29.28
C GLY A 35 -35.24 -15.81 -30.07
N TYR A 36 -34.03 -16.28 -29.78
CA TYR A 36 -32.81 -15.86 -30.52
C TYR A 36 -32.74 -16.44 -31.94
N LEU A 37 -33.41 -17.58 -32.21
CA LEU A 37 -33.45 -18.20 -33.54
C LEU A 37 -34.46 -17.56 -34.50
N ARG A 38 -35.46 -16.79 -34.00
CA ARG A 38 -36.39 -16.04 -34.86
C ARG A 38 -35.78 -14.74 -35.40
N ALA A 39 -34.84 -14.13 -34.67
CA ALA A 39 -34.16 -12.92 -35.12
C ALA A 39 -33.19 -13.20 -36.28
N PHE A 40 -32.45 -14.31 -36.20
CA PHE A 40 -31.43 -14.68 -37.19
C PHE A 40 -32.03 -15.06 -38.57
N VAL A 41 -33.24 -15.61 -38.60
CA VAL A 41 -33.94 -15.97 -39.86
C VAL A 41 -34.63 -14.76 -40.50
N ALA A 42 -35.02 -13.75 -39.72
CA ALA A 42 -35.64 -12.53 -40.24
C ALA A 42 -34.61 -11.57 -40.86
N GLU A 43 -33.37 -11.57 -40.37
CA GLU A 43 -32.29 -10.69 -40.83
C GLU A 43 -31.60 -11.20 -42.11
N ALA A 44 -31.61 -12.52 -42.34
CA ALA A 44 -31.10 -13.12 -43.57
C ALA A 44 -32.01 -12.90 -44.80
N ALA A 45 -33.30 -12.59 -44.59
CA ALA A 45 -34.27 -12.40 -45.66
C ALA A 45 -34.36 -10.94 -46.18
N SER A 46 -33.82 -9.96 -45.46
CA SER A 46 -33.91 -8.53 -45.84
C SER A 46 -32.78 -8.04 -46.74
N PHE A 47 -31.71 -8.81 -46.92
CA PHE A 47 -30.52 -8.39 -47.68
C PHE A 47 -30.55 -8.69 -49.20
N GLN A 48 -31.64 -9.28 -49.72
CA GLN A 48 -31.70 -9.73 -51.12
C GLN A 48 -32.46 -8.83 -52.11
N ASN A 49 -32.98 -7.66 -51.72
CA ASN A 49 -33.72 -6.79 -52.66
C ASN A 49 -33.49 -5.30 -52.43
N SER A 50 -32.47 -4.73 -53.10
CA SER A 50 -32.58 -3.40 -53.72
C SER A 50 -31.40 -3.13 -54.66
N ALA A 51 -31.72 -2.85 -55.91
CA ALA A 51 -30.80 -2.52 -57.00
C ALA A 51 -30.68 -1.00 -57.18
N PHE A 52 -29.49 -0.49 -57.54
CA PHE A 52 -29.27 0.80 -58.21
C PHE A 52 -27.91 0.78 -58.96
N PRO A 53 -27.67 1.65 -59.97
CA PRO A 53 -27.19 1.24 -61.28
C PRO A 53 -25.71 1.56 -61.54
N ALA A 54 -25.17 0.85 -62.53
CA ALA A 54 -23.81 0.93 -63.03
C ALA A 54 -23.51 2.22 -63.82
N ALA A 55 -22.35 2.83 -63.56
CA ALA A 55 -21.33 3.19 -64.56
C ALA A 55 -20.29 4.15 -63.93
N GLU A 56 -19.37 3.61 -63.14
CA GLU A 56 -18.03 4.20 -62.85
C GLU A 56 -17.17 3.31 -61.92
N SER A 57 -17.57 2.05 -61.66
CA SER A 57 -16.91 1.16 -60.69
C SER A 57 -15.95 0.13 -61.29
N ALA A 58 -15.77 0.08 -62.61
CA ALA A 58 -14.94 -0.96 -63.24
C ALA A 58 -13.43 -0.82 -62.89
N ASN A 59 -12.93 0.41 -62.70
CA ASN A 59 -11.53 0.62 -62.31
C ASN A 59 -11.30 0.51 -60.80
N ALA A 60 -12.28 0.88 -59.97
CA ALA A 60 -12.17 0.79 -58.51
C ALA A 60 -12.32 -0.66 -58.00
N ALA A 61 -13.20 -1.46 -58.61
CA ALA A 61 -13.35 -2.87 -58.27
C ALA A 61 -12.14 -3.71 -58.69
N SER A 62 -11.52 -3.38 -59.83
CA SER A 62 -10.26 -4.00 -60.27
C SER A 62 -9.09 -3.66 -59.34
N ALA A 63 -8.96 -2.39 -58.92
CA ALA A 63 -7.93 -1.96 -57.98
C ALA A 63 -8.15 -2.54 -56.56
N ALA A 64 -9.39 -2.63 -56.09
CA ALA A 64 -9.71 -3.24 -54.79
C ALA A 64 -9.53 -4.77 -54.80
N ALA A 65 -9.83 -5.43 -55.92
CA ALA A 65 -9.56 -6.86 -56.09
C ALA A 65 -8.06 -7.14 -56.16
N ALA A 66 -7.27 -6.29 -56.84
CA ALA A 66 -5.82 -6.40 -56.87
C ALA A 66 -5.16 -6.11 -55.51
N ALA A 67 -5.66 -5.11 -54.76
CA ALA A 67 -5.17 -4.80 -53.42
C ALA A 67 -5.57 -5.88 -52.39
N SER A 68 -6.77 -6.45 -52.52
CA SER A 68 -7.22 -7.58 -51.69
C SER A 68 -6.45 -8.85 -52.03
N ALA A 69 -6.17 -9.11 -53.32
CA ALA A 69 -5.32 -10.22 -53.74
C ALA A 69 -3.88 -10.05 -53.22
N ALA A 70 -3.31 -8.84 -53.30
CA ALA A 70 -1.97 -8.55 -52.77
C ALA A 70 -1.91 -8.61 -51.23
N MET A 71 -2.95 -8.15 -50.52
CA MET A 71 -3.06 -8.33 -49.06
C MET A 71 -3.26 -9.80 -48.70
N HIS A 72 -4.03 -10.56 -49.47
CA HIS A 72 -4.23 -11.97 -49.22
C HIS A 72 -2.97 -12.79 -49.54
N GLU A 73 -2.21 -12.42 -50.58
CA GLU A 73 -0.87 -12.95 -50.86
C GLU A 73 0.10 -12.59 -49.74
N GLN A 74 0.18 -11.33 -49.30
CA GLN A 74 1.02 -10.94 -48.15
C GLN A 74 0.61 -11.67 -46.87
N GLN A 75 -0.69 -11.80 -46.59
CA GLN A 75 -1.20 -12.44 -45.38
C GLN A 75 -1.00 -13.97 -45.43
N GLN A 76 -1.05 -14.56 -46.61
CA GLN A 76 -0.76 -15.98 -46.84
C GLN A 76 0.75 -16.24 -46.82
N GLN A 77 1.57 -15.29 -47.29
CA GLN A 77 3.03 -15.32 -47.17
C GLN A 77 3.48 -15.13 -45.71
N PHE A 78 2.83 -14.26 -44.93
CA PHE A 78 3.03 -14.15 -43.49
C PHE A 78 2.54 -15.38 -42.72
N GLN A 79 1.43 -16.02 -43.16
CA GLN A 79 0.96 -17.27 -42.55
C GLN A 79 1.85 -18.46 -42.91
N ASP A 80 2.37 -18.53 -44.13
CA ASP A 80 3.32 -19.56 -44.56
C ASP A 80 4.70 -19.33 -43.93
N GLU A 81 5.12 -18.09 -43.68
CA GLU A 81 6.33 -17.75 -42.91
C GLU A 81 6.17 -18.06 -41.41
N ASP A 82 4.98 -17.84 -40.83
CA ASP A 82 4.66 -18.20 -39.42
C ASP A 82 4.44 -19.72 -39.25
N GLU A 83 3.87 -20.41 -40.24
CA GLU A 83 3.83 -21.88 -40.31
C GLU A 83 5.23 -22.44 -40.52
N GLN A 84 6.06 -21.88 -41.40
CA GLN A 84 7.46 -22.30 -41.56
C GLN A 84 8.28 -22.02 -40.31
N ALA A 85 8.04 -20.91 -39.59
CA ALA A 85 8.69 -20.62 -38.32
C ALA A 85 8.22 -21.57 -37.22
N LYS A 86 6.92 -21.91 -37.16
CA LYS A 86 6.38 -22.94 -36.25
C LYS A 86 6.85 -24.33 -36.60
N GLN A 87 7.00 -24.66 -37.88
CA GLN A 87 7.52 -25.93 -38.37
C GLN A 87 9.03 -26.02 -38.11
N ALA A 88 9.78 -24.93 -38.31
CA ALA A 88 11.19 -24.83 -37.99
C ALA A 88 11.41 -24.91 -36.48
N TYR A 89 10.55 -24.29 -35.67
CA TYR A 89 10.56 -24.41 -34.21
C TYR A 89 10.15 -25.82 -33.76
N ALA A 90 9.13 -26.42 -34.36
CA ALA A 90 8.72 -27.79 -34.07
C ALA A 90 9.82 -28.79 -34.45
N ASN A 91 10.49 -28.59 -35.60
CA ASN A 91 11.63 -29.37 -36.04
C ASN A 91 12.85 -29.13 -35.14
N LEU A 92 13.09 -27.91 -34.68
CA LEU A 92 14.16 -27.58 -33.74
C LEU A 92 13.89 -28.24 -32.38
N VAL A 93 12.66 -28.16 -31.86
CA VAL A 93 12.24 -28.85 -30.62
C VAL A 93 12.31 -30.36 -30.80
N GLN A 94 11.90 -30.91 -31.94
CA GLN A 94 12.04 -32.35 -32.23
C GLN A 94 13.50 -32.76 -32.35
N THR A 95 14.36 -31.92 -32.91
CA THR A 95 15.81 -32.16 -33.06
C THR A 95 16.53 -32.06 -31.72
N ILE A 96 16.17 -31.07 -30.89
CA ILE A 96 16.66 -30.94 -29.52
C ILE A 96 16.17 -32.11 -28.67
N PHE A 97 14.90 -32.51 -28.81
CA PHE A 97 14.35 -33.64 -28.07
C PHE A 97 14.96 -34.96 -28.55
N SER A 98 15.18 -35.14 -29.86
CA SER A 98 15.81 -36.34 -30.39
C SER A 98 17.31 -36.41 -30.05
N GLN A 99 18.04 -35.29 -30.10
CA GLN A 99 19.43 -35.19 -29.65
C GLN A 99 19.55 -35.40 -28.13
N ALA A 100 18.64 -34.85 -27.32
CA ALA A 100 18.59 -35.08 -25.88
C ALA A 100 18.23 -36.54 -25.55
N VAL A 101 17.40 -37.19 -26.37
CA VAL A 101 17.06 -38.62 -26.24
C VAL A 101 18.22 -39.51 -26.72
N GLN A 102 18.95 -39.14 -27.76
CA GLN A 102 20.16 -39.84 -28.23
C GLN A 102 21.32 -39.70 -27.24
N GLN A 103 21.55 -38.51 -26.69
CA GLN A 103 22.55 -38.26 -25.65
C GLN A 103 22.16 -38.89 -24.30
N ALA A 104 20.87 -39.05 -24.01
CA ALA A 104 20.40 -39.82 -22.86
C ALA A 104 20.65 -41.34 -23.00
N GLN A 105 20.95 -41.85 -24.21
CA GLN A 105 21.36 -43.24 -24.43
C GLN A 105 22.86 -43.47 -24.13
N ASP A 106 23.69 -42.42 -24.11
CA ASP A 106 25.14 -42.49 -23.89
C ASP A 106 25.59 -42.28 -22.42
N GLY A 107 24.64 -42.25 -21.47
CA GLY A 107 24.91 -42.37 -20.03
C GLY A 107 24.63 -41.11 -19.19
N PRO A 108 24.30 -41.25 -17.90
CA PRO A 108 23.56 -40.22 -17.15
C PRO A 108 24.39 -39.10 -16.48
N HIS A 109 25.72 -39.04 -16.64
CA HIS A 109 26.62 -38.18 -15.79
C HIS A 109 26.69 -36.72 -16.15
N THR A 110 26.08 -36.30 -17.24
CA THR A 110 26.26 -34.97 -17.78
C THR A 110 25.02 -34.06 -17.71
N PHE A 111 23.82 -34.62 -17.49
CA PHE A 111 22.55 -33.90 -17.70
C PHE A 111 22.30 -32.69 -16.79
N ALA A 112 22.86 -32.64 -15.57
CA ALA A 112 22.60 -31.53 -14.63
C ALA A 112 23.55 -30.33 -14.83
N TYR A 113 24.71 -30.53 -15.45
CA TYR A 113 25.69 -29.47 -15.72
C TYR A 113 25.64 -29.06 -17.20
N GLU A 114 25.49 -30.02 -18.12
CA GLU A 114 25.35 -29.76 -19.55
C GLU A 114 23.98 -29.20 -19.91
N GLY A 115 22.88 -29.60 -19.25
CA GLY A 115 21.56 -29.01 -19.51
C GLY A 115 21.48 -27.52 -19.16
N LEU A 116 22.25 -27.08 -18.15
CA LEU A 116 22.36 -25.67 -17.79
C LEU A 116 23.30 -24.93 -18.75
N GLN A 117 24.43 -25.54 -19.14
CA GLN A 117 25.33 -24.98 -20.16
C GLN A 117 24.65 -24.87 -21.52
N VAL A 118 23.79 -25.82 -21.90
CA VAL A 118 22.99 -25.77 -23.13
C VAL A 118 21.97 -24.64 -23.04
N LEU A 119 21.34 -24.41 -21.88
CA LEU A 119 20.45 -23.26 -21.70
C LEU A 119 21.21 -21.93 -21.67
N GLU A 120 22.42 -21.88 -21.10
CA GLU A 120 23.30 -20.69 -21.10
C GLU A 120 23.92 -20.41 -22.47
N GLU A 121 24.23 -21.45 -23.25
CA GLU A 121 24.65 -21.33 -24.65
C GLU A 121 23.47 -20.99 -25.55
N GLN A 122 22.26 -21.44 -25.24
CA GLN A 122 21.04 -21.00 -25.92
C GLN A 122 20.63 -19.58 -25.54
N GLU A 123 20.88 -19.13 -24.31
CA GLU A 123 20.74 -17.72 -23.90
C GLU A 123 21.77 -16.86 -24.65
N ARG A 124 23.06 -17.25 -24.66
CA ARG A 124 24.10 -16.56 -25.45
C ARG A 124 23.85 -16.60 -26.95
N ALA A 125 23.31 -17.69 -27.48
CA ALA A 125 22.96 -17.81 -28.90
C ALA A 125 21.69 -17.02 -29.23
N ALA A 126 20.73 -16.92 -28.30
CA ALA A 126 19.54 -16.08 -28.45
C ALA A 126 19.88 -14.59 -28.31
N GLU A 127 20.80 -14.21 -27.43
CA GLU A 127 21.36 -12.86 -27.32
C GLU A 127 22.17 -12.49 -28.56
N ALA A 128 23.05 -13.38 -29.04
CA ALA A 128 23.81 -13.17 -30.27
C ALA A 128 22.94 -13.19 -31.54
N ALA A 129 21.83 -13.92 -31.54
CA ALA A 129 20.83 -13.89 -32.61
C ALA A 129 19.91 -12.66 -32.52
N ALA A 130 19.64 -12.13 -31.33
CA ALA A 130 18.89 -10.89 -31.10
C ALA A 130 19.65 -9.65 -31.61
N ASP A 131 20.99 -9.68 -31.61
CA ASP A 131 21.82 -8.66 -32.27
C ASP A 131 21.76 -8.75 -33.82
N ALA A 132 21.29 -9.87 -34.39
CA ALA A 132 21.33 -10.13 -35.84
C ALA A 132 19.96 -10.17 -36.53
N ALA A 133 18.85 -10.36 -35.82
CA ALA A 133 17.49 -10.29 -36.36
C ALA A 133 16.49 -9.98 -35.24
N SER A 134 15.40 -9.26 -35.56
CA SER A 134 14.34 -8.92 -34.61
C SER A 134 13.21 -9.97 -34.61
N PRO A 135 13.07 -10.80 -33.55
CA PRO A 135 11.79 -11.41 -33.20
C PRO A 135 11.21 -10.84 -31.89
N SER A 136 9.90 -11.05 -31.73
CA SER A 136 8.99 -10.38 -30.78
C SER A 136 9.42 -10.37 -29.29
N PRO A 137 9.29 -9.24 -28.56
CA PRO A 137 9.69 -9.06 -27.15
C PRO A 137 9.03 -9.97 -26.09
N ALA A 138 8.01 -10.74 -26.45
CA ALA A 138 7.08 -11.34 -25.46
C ALA A 138 7.59 -12.58 -24.69
N ILE A 139 8.62 -13.28 -25.17
CA ILE A 139 9.01 -14.61 -24.63
C ILE A 139 10.17 -14.52 -23.61
N LEU A 140 11.08 -13.57 -23.76
CA LEU A 140 12.27 -13.40 -22.91
C LEU A 140 11.96 -13.15 -21.42
N PRO A 141 10.95 -12.34 -21.03
CA PRO A 141 10.67 -12.08 -19.61
C PRO A 141 10.18 -13.33 -18.86
N HIS A 142 9.45 -14.23 -19.52
CA HIS A 142 8.91 -15.44 -18.88
C HIS A 142 10.00 -16.45 -18.51
N ILE A 143 10.99 -16.60 -19.39
CA ILE A 143 12.16 -17.46 -19.18
C ILE A 143 13.02 -16.87 -18.04
N SER A 144 13.31 -15.57 -18.08
CA SER A 144 14.10 -14.89 -17.05
C SER A 144 13.47 -14.98 -15.65
N ARG A 145 12.15 -14.81 -15.52
CA ARG A 145 11.42 -14.93 -14.24
C ARG A 145 11.44 -16.36 -13.69
N THR A 146 11.24 -17.35 -14.56
CA THR A 146 11.27 -18.77 -14.19
C THR A 146 12.69 -19.18 -13.76
N LEU A 147 13.71 -18.75 -14.51
CA LEU A 147 15.12 -18.97 -14.17
C LEU A 147 15.52 -18.28 -12.86
N THR A 148 15.01 -17.09 -12.58
CA THR A 148 15.28 -16.37 -11.32
C THR A 148 14.70 -17.14 -10.12
N ALA A 149 13.46 -17.64 -10.23
CA ALA A 149 12.86 -18.51 -9.21
C ALA A 149 13.65 -19.82 -9.04
N MET A 150 14.13 -20.42 -10.14
CA MET A 150 14.96 -21.62 -10.11
C MET A 150 16.33 -21.36 -9.46
N ARG A 151 17.01 -20.25 -9.78
CA ARG A 151 18.28 -19.82 -9.17
C ARG A 151 18.12 -19.59 -7.67
N TYR A 152 17.00 -19.00 -7.24
CA TYR A 152 16.68 -18.85 -5.81
C TYR A 152 16.55 -20.21 -5.11
N HIS A 153 15.86 -21.17 -5.72
CA HIS A 153 15.75 -22.53 -5.19
C HIS A 153 17.08 -23.29 -5.20
N GLN A 154 17.92 -23.13 -6.20
CA GLN A 154 19.28 -23.69 -6.21
C GLN A 154 20.12 -23.12 -5.06
N ARG A 155 20.10 -21.80 -4.84
CA ARG A 155 20.79 -21.14 -3.71
C ARG A 155 20.26 -21.61 -2.36
N MET A 156 18.95 -21.84 -2.24
CA MET A 156 18.35 -22.43 -1.05
C MET A 156 18.82 -23.87 -0.81
N MET A 157 18.97 -24.68 -1.85
CA MET A 157 19.35 -26.10 -1.73
C MET A 157 20.87 -26.31 -1.63
N ASP A 158 21.65 -25.23 -1.79
CA ASP A 158 23.09 -25.21 -1.62
C ASP A 158 23.50 -25.46 -0.15
N GLY A 159 24.48 -26.35 0.06
CA GLY A 159 25.01 -26.70 1.37
C GLY A 159 25.94 -25.65 1.98
N THR A 160 26.26 -24.58 1.24
CA THR A 160 27.08 -23.46 1.73
C THR A 160 26.48 -22.82 2.99
N PRO A 161 27.29 -22.13 3.81
CA PRO A 161 26.79 -21.35 4.95
C PRO A 161 25.72 -20.32 4.55
N LYS A 162 25.85 -19.73 3.35
CA LYS A 162 24.86 -18.81 2.79
C LYS A 162 23.54 -19.52 2.46
N GLY A 163 23.59 -20.69 1.82
CA GLY A 163 22.40 -21.50 1.53
C GLY A 163 21.69 -21.97 2.80
N ARG A 164 22.43 -22.41 3.83
CA ARG A 164 21.86 -22.76 5.14
C ARG A 164 21.17 -21.59 5.83
N LYS A 165 21.78 -20.41 5.87
CA LYS A 165 21.16 -19.20 6.42
C LYS A 165 19.89 -18.81 5.65
N LEU A 166 19.89 -18.97 4.33
CA LEU A 166 18.69 -18.72 3.52
C LEU A 166 17.57 -19.71 3.83
N GLN A 167 17.87 -20.99 4.06
CA GLN A 167 16.89 -21.99 4.54
C GLN A 167 16.33 -21.62 5.92
N GLU A 168 17.17 -21.18 6.85
CA GLU A 168 16.75 -20.73 8.18
C GLU A 168 15.83 -19.52 8.09
N ASN A 169 16.19 -18.51 7.28
CA ASN A 169 15.35 -17.34 7.03
C ASN A 169 14.04 -17.71 6.36
N TRP A 170 14.04 -18.67 5.43
CA TRP A 170 12.82 -19.14 4.78
C TRP A 170 11.88 -19.86 5.76
N GLN A 171 12.42 -20.71 6.64
CA GLN A 171 11.64 -21.32 7.72
C GLN A 171 11.10 -20.27 8.69
N ARG A 172 11.92 -19.27 9.04
CA ARG A 172 11.51 -18.13 9.87
C ARG A 172 10.40 -17.33 9.20
N GLN A 173 10.47 -17.08 7.90
CA GLN A 173 9.43 -16.38 7.15
C GLN A 173 8.10 -17.13 7.20
N ILE A 174 8.11 -18.45 7.01
CA ILE A 174 6.90 -19.26 7.16
C ILE A 174 6.33 -19.11 8.57
N ILE A 175 7.17 -19.14 9.60
CA ILE A 175 6.73 -18.95 10.99
C ILE A 175 6.10 -17.56 11.17
N LEU A 176 6.69 -16.50 10.60
CA LEU A 176 6.16 -15.14 10.68
C LEU A 176 4.78 -15.02 10.00
N GLU A 177 4.59 -15.70 8.86
CA GLU A 177 3.33 -15.64 8.11
C GLU A 177 2.23 -16.57 8.65
N THR A 178 2.58 -17.79 9.07
CA THR A 178 1.58 -18.82 9.41
C THR A 178 1.29 -18.92 10.89
N ARG A 179 2.26 -18.61 11.75
CA ARG A 179 2.17 -18.88 13.19
C ARG A 179 1.79 -17.68 14.04
N ALA A 180 1.33 -16.56 13.49
CA ALA A 180 0.88 -15.43 14.30
C ALA A 180 -0.20 -15.85 15.33
N VAL A 181 -1.24 -16.56 14.86
CA VAL A 181 -2.30 -17.09 15.74
C VAL A 181 -1.81 -18.25 16.58
N GLU A 182 -0.97 -19.15 16.05
CA GLU A 182 -0.45 -20.30 16.79
C GLU A 182 0.53 -19.91 17.91
N ALA A 183 1.40 -18.93 17.67
CA ALA A 183 2.33 -18.39 18.65
C ALA A 183 1.57 -17.68 19.77
N ALA A 184 0.52 -16.92 19.41
CA ALA A 184 -0.40 -16.35 20.39
C ALA A 184 -1.09 -17.45 21.20
N LEU A 185 -1.58 -18.52 20.56
CA LEU A 185 -2.20 -19.67 21.20
C LEU A 185 -1.25 -20.36 22.20
N ALA A 186 -0.02 -20.66 21.76
CA ALA A 186 1.00 -21.30 22.59
C ALA A 186 1.40 -20.42 23.78
N ARG A 187 1.41 -19.09 23.61
CA ARG A 187 1.60 -18.15 24.70
C ARG A 187 0.43 -18.20 25.68
N TYR A 188 -0.82 -18.09 25.22
CA TYR A 188 -2.00 -18.14 26.10
C TYR A 188 -2.08 -19.45 26.88
N ARG A 189 -1.79 -20.59 26.25
CA ARG A 189 -1.73 -21.89 26.93
C ARG A 189 -0.68 -21.94 28.03
N ARG A 190 0.53 -21.43 27.76
CA ARG A 190 1.62 -21.36 28.76
C ARG A 190 1.26 -20.42 29.91
N GLU A 191 0.74 -19.23 29.61
CA GLU A 191 0.36 -18.25 30.63
C GLU A 191 -0.83 -18.76 31.48
N ALA A 192 -1.82 -19.40 30.86
CA ALA A 192 -2.93 -20.04 31.57
C ALA A 192 -2.46 -21.18 32.47
N ALA A 193 -1.57 -22.06 31.99
CA ALA A 193 -0.99 -23.13 32.80
C ALA A 193 -0.19 -22.58 33.99
N SER A 194 0.61 -21.54 33.76
CA SER A 194 1.38 -20.87 34.81
C SER A 194 0.51 -20.20 35.87
N MET A 195 -0.68 -19.71 35.50
CA MET A 195 -1.64 -19.16 36.47
C MET A 195 -2.22 -20.24 37.38
N VAL A 196 -2.46 -21.44 36.85
CA VAL A 196 -3.04 -22.57 37.57
C VAL A 196 -2.01 -23.27 38.47
N GLU A 197 -0.78 -23.49 37.97
CA GLU A 197 0.21 -24.32 38.67
C GLU A 197 1.04 -23.58 39.73
N ARG A 198 1.29 -22.27 39.59
CA ARG A 198 2.34 -21.59 40.38
C ARG A 198 1.88 -20.51 41.34
N ASN A 199 0.59 -20.15 41.41
CA ASN A 199 0.11 -18.93 42.10
C ASN A 199 0.90 -17.64 41.71
N GLN A 200 1.68 -17.69 40.63
CA GLN A 200 2.48 -16.59 40.09
C GLN A 200 1.61 -15.66 39.21
N GLY A 201 0.29 -15.75 39.31
CA GLY A 201 -0.62 -14.79 38.69
C GLY A 201 -0.34 -13.35 39.10
N ALA A 202 0.42 -13.10 40.19
CA ALA A 202 0.86 -11.78 40.62
C ALA A 202 1.86 -11.11 39.65
N THR A 203 2.78 -11.86 39.02
CA THR A 203 3.92 -11.32 38.26
C THR A 203 3.59 -10.93 36.82
N LEU A 204 2.48 -11.41 36.26
CA LEU A 204 2.04 -11.02 34.92
C LEU A 204 1.58 -9.55 34.88
N PRO A 205 1.78 -8.80 33.78
CA PRO A 205 1.19 -7.48 33.60
C PRO A 205 -0.35 -7.54 33.63
N ALA A 206 -1.00 -6.49 34.15
CA ALA A 206 -2.46 -6.46 34.32
C ALA A 206 -3.26 -6.73 33.03
N ALA A 207 -2.76 -6.25 31.87
CA ALA A 207 -3.35 -6.53 30.56
C ALA A 207 -3.29 -8.02 30.19
N ARG A 208 -2.13 -8.66 30.39
CA ARG A 208 -1.96 -10.08 30.06
C ARG A 208 -2.84 -10.95 30.95
N LYS A 209 -2.96 -10.61 32.24
CA LYS A 209 -3.86 -11.33 33.14
C LYS A 209 -5.31 -11.30 32.63
N LEU A 210 -5.75 -10.12 32.20
CA LEU A 210 -7.09 -9.93 31.67
C LEU A 210 -7.33 -10.77 30.41
N LEU A 211 -6.43 -10.73 29.44
CA LEU A 211 -6.57 -11.52 28.21
C LEU A 211 -6.56 -13.03 28.48
N VAL A 212 -5.63 -13.51 29.32
CA VAL A 212 -5.59 -14.93 29.71
C VAL A 212 -6.89 -15.36 30.41
N SER A 213 -7.45 -14.49 31.25
CA SER A 213 -8.73 -14.75 31.95
C SER A 213 -9.93 -14.88 30.99
N TRP A 214 -9.88 -14.23 29.83
CA TRP A 214 -10.94 -14.30 28.80
C TRP A 214 -10.78 -15.47 27.84
N PHE A 215 -9.54 -15.93 27.62
CA PHE A 215 -9.21 -16.93 26.62
C PHE A 215 -9.98 -18.24 26.79
N GLN A 216 -9.92 -18.85 27.99
CA GLN A 216 -10.58 -20.15 28.22
C GLN A 216 -12.11 -20.04 28.22
N PRO A 217 -12.75 -19.08 28.91
CA PRO A 217 -14.21 -18.92 28.87
C PRO A 217 -14.76 -18.68 27.45
N LEU A 218 -14.05 -17.88 26.64
CA LEU A 218 -14.45 -17.62 25.26
C LEU A 218 -14.30 -18.86 24.38
N ALA A 219 -13.18 -19.58 24.49
CA ALA A 219 -12.97 -20.83 23.75
C ALA A 219 -14.06 -21.87 24.09
N ASP A 220 -14.45 -21.98 25.36
CA ASP A 220 -15.51 -22.88 25.81
C ASP A 220 -16.90 -22.45 25.27
N ALA A 221 -17.19 -21.14 25.25
CA ALA A 221 -18.42 -20.61 24.66
C ALA A 221 -18.51 -20.88 23.15
N ILE A 222 -17.39 -20.71 22.41
CA ILE A 222 -17.29 -21.02 20.98
C ILE A 222 -17.46 -22.52 20.75
N ARG A 223 -16.81 -23.36 21.56
CA ARG A 223 -16.95 -24.82 21.50
C ARG A 223 -18.41 -25.25 21.70
N ALA A 224 -19.11 -24.65 22.64
CA ALA A 224 -20.54 -24.91 22.87
C ALA A 224 -21.42 -24.49 21.68
N GLU A 225 -21.08 -23.41 20.97
CA GLU A 225 -21.80 -23.00 19.75
C GLU A 225 -21.49 -23.92 18.56
N GLN A 226 -20.23 -24.32 18.37
CA GLN A 226 -19.84 -25.32 17.37
C GLN A 226 -20.59 -26.65 17.58
N LEU A 227 -20.76 -27.10 18.83
CA LEU A 227 -21.57 -28.28 19.16
C LEU A 227 -23.05 -28.09 18.80
N ARG A 228 -23.63 -26.90 19.02
CA ARG A 228 -25.01 -26.59 18.62
C ARG A 228 -25.19 -26.59 17.09
N VAL A 229 -24.22 -26.05 16.36
CA VAL A 229 -24.17 -26.11 14.88
C VAL A 229 -24.13 -27.55 14.41
N ALA A 230 -23.26 -28.36 15.00
CA ALA A 230 -23.05 -29.75 14.60
C ALA A 230 -24.27 -30.63 14.92
N LYS A 231 -24.96 -30.38 16.04
CA LYS A 231 -26.28 -30.97 16.39
C LYS A 231 -27.43 -30.45 15.51
N GLY A 232 -27.20 -29.38 14.76
CA GLY A 232 -28.18 -28.72 13.89
C GLY A 232 -29.37 -28.13 14.65
N VAL A 233 -29.09 -27.59 15.84
CA VAL A 233 -30.07 -26.86 16.64
C VAL A 233 -30.53 -25.62 15.87
N SER A 234 -31.84 -25.39 15.79
CA SER A 234 -32.40 -24.22 15.10
C SER A 234 -31.94 -22.91 15.76
N GLY A 235 -31.63 -21.90 14.94
CA GLY A 235 -31.26 -20.57 15.42
C GLY A 235 -31.01 -19.59 14.29
N VAL A 236 -30.99 -18.31 14.64
CA VAL A 236 -30.82 -17.21 13.68
C VAL A 236 -29.48 -17.38 12.96
N ASP A 237 -29.54 -17.54 11.64
CA ASP A 237 -28.38 -17.67 10.74
C ASP A 237 -27.41 -18.82 11.03
N ARG A 238 -27.75 -19.78 11.91
CA ARG A 238 -26.83 -20.87 12.30
C ARG A 238 -26.47 -21.79 11.15
N CYS A 239 -27.41 -22.06 10.24
CA CYS A 239 -27.13 -22.78 9.00
C CYS A 239 -26.24 -22.00 8.03
N VAL A 240 -26.17 -20.68 8.19
CA VAL A 240 -25.43 -19.76 7.30
C VAL A 240 -23.98 -19.59 7.78
N TYR A 241 -23.76 -19.22 9.04
CA TYR A 241 -22.39 -19.06 9.58
C TYR A 241 -21.78 -20.38 10.06
N GLY A 242 -22.60 -21.39 10.37
CA GLY A 242 -22.18 -22.67 10.94
C GLY A 242 -21.05 -23.35 10.16
N PRO A 243 -21.15 -23.53 8.83
CA PRO A 243 -20.09 -24.15 8.03
C PRO A 243 -18.75 -23.43 8.15
N TYR A 244 -18.75 -22.10 8.23
CA TYR A 244 -17.55 -21.28 8.35
C TYR A 244 -16.94 -21.32 9.75
N LEU A 245 -17.78 -21.31 10.80
CA LEU A 245 -17.36 -21.42 12.19
C LEU A 245 -16.70 -22.78 12.49
N MET A 246 -17.07 -23.83 11.78
CA MET A 246 -16.52 -25.18 11.93
C MET A 246 -15.15 -25.38 11.25
N ARG A 247 -14.64 -24.39 10.48
CA ARG A 247 -13.37 -24.52 9.74
C ARG A 247 -12.12 -24.33 10.61
N LEU A 248 -12.24 -23.64 11.75
CA LEU A 248 -11.16 -23.35 12.70
C LEU A 248 -11.44 -23.91 14.08
N ASP A 249 -10.37 -24.14 14.84
CA ASP A 249 -10.46 -24.65 16.21
C ASP A 249 -10.99 -23.54 17.16
N PRO A 250 -11.75 -23.87 18.21
CA PRO A 250 -12.42 -22.87 19.07
C PRO A 250 -11.43 -21.91 19.74
N GLU A 251 -10.23 -22.39 20.07
CA GLU A 251 -9.19 -21.56 20.67
C GLU A 251 -8.57 -20.59 19.65
N GLN A 252 -8.41 -20.99 18.38
CA GLN A 252 -7.95 -20.08 17.31
C GLN A 252 -8.97 -18.95 17.10
N LEU A 253 -10.26 -19.30 17.07
CA LEU A 253 -11.36 -18.33 16.96
C LEU A 253 -11.41 -17.37 18.15
N ALA A 254 -11.16 -17.85 19.38
CA ALA A 254 -11.10 -17.03 20.58
C ALA A 254 -9.98 -15.98 20.50
N VAL A 255 -8.77 -16.40 20.11
CA VAL A 255 -7.62 -15.49 19.93
C VAL A 255 -7.93 -14.44 18.86
N ILE A 256 -8.41 -14.85 17.69
CA ILE A 256 -8.74 -13.93 16.59
C ILE A 256 -9.78 -12.90 17.05
N ALA A 257 -10.86 -13.33 17.72
CA ALA A 257 -11.93 -12.45 18.18
C ALA A 257 -11.44 -11.45 19.25
N MET A 258 -10.73 -11.93 20.29
CA MET A 258 -10.18 -11.08 21.35
C MET A 258 -9.20 -10.06 20.81
N HIS A 259 -8.31 -10.50 19.92
CA HIS A 259 -7.32 -9.63 19.30
C HIS A 259 -8.02 -8.57 18.46
N ALA A 260 -8.81 -8.97 17.46
CA ALA A 260 -9.51 -8.03 16.59
C ALA A 260 -10.35 -7.01 17.39
N ALA A 261 -11.01 -7.43 18.48
CA ALA A 261 -11.77 -6.54 19.35
C ALA A 261 -10.87 -5.52 20.05
N VAL A 262 -9.83 -5.96 20.76
CA VAL A 262 -8.92 -5.06 21.48
C VAL A 262 -8.22 -4.10 20.51
N ASN A 263 -7.81 -4.56 19.32
CA ASN A 263 -7.28 -3.67 18.27
C ASN A 263 -8.28 -2.60 17.83
N ALA A 264 -9.54 -2.98 17.64
CA ALA A 264 -10.59 -2.07 17.21
C ALA A 264 -10.97 -1.03 18.28
N PHE A 265 -10.80 -1.33 19.57
CA PHE A 265 -11.03 -0.38 20.67
C PHE A 265 -9.87 0.59 20.91
N MET A 266 -8.65 0.17 20.57
CA MET A 266 -7.41 0.96 20.74
C MET A 266 -7.06 1.82 19.53
N SER A 267 -7.70 1.57 18.38
CA SER A 267 -7.53 2.34 17.15
C SER A 267 -8.80 3.15 16.85
N PRO A 268 -8.90 4.41 17.31
CA PRO A 268 -10.00 5.31 16.94
C PRO A 268 -10.11 5.47 15.41
N GLU A 269 -11.32 5.63 14.90
CA GLU A 269 -11.54 5.84 13.45
C GLU A 269 -10.89 7.16 12.98
N SER A 270 -10.28 7.19 11.79
CA SER A 270 -9.90 8.46 11.13
C SER A 270 -11.12 9.33 10.79
N ASP A 271 -12.28 8.68 10.58
CA ASP A 271 -13.58 9.33 10.37
C ASP A 271 -14.29 9.66 11.71
N ALA A 272 -13.62 9.45 12.86
CA ALA A 272 -14.17 9.69 14.20
C ALA A 272 -14.42 11.18 14.51
N GLU A 273 -13.95 12.10 13.66
CA GLU A 273 -14.27 13.52 13.79
C GLU A 273 -15.78 13.77 13.86
N ALA A 274 -16.57 12.87 13.27
CA ALA A 274 -18.01 12.99 13.29
C ALA A 274 -18.61 12.56 14.64
N ILE A 275 -18.23 11.41 15.23
CA ILE A 275 -19.01 10.79 16.33
C ILE A 275 -18.59 11.28 17.73
N GLY A 276 -17.44 11.94 17.88
CA GLY A 276 -16.91 12.24 19.22
C GLY A 276 -16.62 10.94 19.99
N SER A 277 -16.21 9.89 19.27
CA SER A 277 -16.00 8.55 19.83
C SER A 277 -14.87 8.60 20.86
N ALA A 278 -15.21 8.33 22.13
CA ALA A 278 -14.24 8.20 23.20
C ALA A 278 -13.37 6.93 23.01
N PRO A 279 -12.15 6.88 23.58
CA PRO A 279 -11.34 5.67 23.61
C PRO A 279 -12.16 4.50 24.19
N GLY A 280 -12.03 3.30 23.60
CA GLY A 280 -12.84 2.15 24.01
C GLY A 280 -14.19 2.03 23.31
N THR A 281 -14.41 2.72 22.19
CA THR A 281 -15.62 2.57 21.36
C THR A 281 -15.29 2.17 19.93
N THR A 282 -16.11 1.30 19.32
CA THR A 282 -15.92 0.88 17.92
C THR A 282 -17.25 0.56 17.23
N ARG A 283 -17.33 0.76 15.91
CA ARG A 283 -18.53 0.42 15.13
C ARG A 283 -18.64 -1.10 14.97
N MET A 284 -19.82 -1.64 15.27
CA MET A 284 -20.09 -3.08 15.13
C MET A 284 -19.81 -3.60 13.72
N THR A 285 -20.22 -2.85 12.69
CA THR A 285 -20.05 -3.26 11.28
C THR A 285 -18.58 -3.49 10.94
N ARG A 286 -17.69 -2.60 11.38
CA ARG A 286 -16.25 -2.67 11.14
C ARG A 286 -15.63 -3.87 11.85
N LEU A 287 -15.89 -4.01 13.15
CA LEU A 287 -15.33 -5.11 13.94
C LEU A 287 -15.81 -6.48 13.42
N ALA A 288 -17.09 -6.60 13.07
CA ALA A 288 -17.64 -7.85 12.55
C ALA A 288 -16.99 -8.28 11.23
N VAL A 289 -16.82 -7.35 10.27
CA VAL A 289 -16.14 -7.65 9.00
C VAL A 289 -14.66 -7.96 9.24
N ALA A 290 -13.98 -7.23 10.13
CA ALA A 290 -12.57 -7.46 10.46
C ALA A 290 -12.34 -8.85 11.07
N ILE A 291 -13.17 -9.29 12.03
CA ILE A 291 -13.10 -10.64 12.60
C ILE A 291 -13.36 -11.68 11.52
N GLY A 292 -14.41 -11.51 10.70
CA GLY A 292 -14.74 -12.45 9.64
C GLY A 292 -13.62 -12.61 8.60
N SER A 293 -12.99 -11.51 8.20
CA SER A 293 -11.84 -11.50 7.29
C SER A 293 -10.62 -12.18 7.91
N ALA A 294 -10.32 -11.92 9.18
CA ALA A 294 -9.22 -12.57 9.90
C ALA A 294 -9.43 -14.09 10.05
N VAL A 295 -10.66 -14.53 10.30
CA VAL A 295 -11.03 -15.96 10.34
C VAL A 295 -10.83 -16.62 8.97
N GLN A 296 -11.25 -15.95 7.88
CA GLN A 296 -11.03 -16.46 6.53
C GLN A 296 -9.53 -16.55 6.20
N ALA A 297 -8.75 -15.53 6.55
CA ALA A 297 -7.29 -15.52 6.33
C ALA A 297 -6.61 -16.70 7.05
N GLN A 298 -6.95 -16.94 8.33
CA GLN A 298 -6.41 -18.08 9.07
C GLN A 298 -6.84 -19.43 8.45
N HIS A 299 -8.06 -19.53 7.92
CA HIS A 299 -8.48 -20.73 7.22
C HIS A 299 -7.63 -21.00 5.97
N HIS A 300 -7.27 -19.96 5.21
CA HIS A 300 -6.38 -20.09 4.06
C HIS A 300 -4.97 -20.51 4.48
N VAL A 301 -4.43 -19.95 5.57
CA VAL A 301 -3.15 -20.36 6.16
C VAL A 301 -3.17 -21.85 6.51
N ASN A 302 -4.17 -22.32 7.26
CA ASN A 302 -4.29 -23.74 7.61
C ASN A 302 -4.43 -24.65 6.37
N LYS A 303 -5.07 -24.16 5.30
CA LYS A 303 -5.14 -24.88 4.01
C LYS A 303 -3.75 -25.01 3.40
N LEU A 304 -2.98 -23.92 3.37
CA LEU A 304 -1.64 -23.89 2.79
C LEU A 304 -0.63 -24.73 3.57
N GLU A 305 -0.62 -24.67 4.90
CA GLU A 305 0.29 -25.48 5.72
C GLU A 305 0.15 -26.98 5.43
N LYS A 306 -1.07 -27.45 5.13
CA LYS A 306 -1.31 -28.84 4.73
C LYS A 306 -0.68 -29.18 3.38
N VAL A 307 -0.79 -28.28 2.43
CA VAL A 307 -0.18 -28.41 1.10
C VAL A 307 1.34 -28.39 1.22
N THR A 308 1.88 -27.44 1.98
CA THR A 308 3.32 -27.32 2.24
C THR A 308 3.84 -28.52 3.02
N HIS A 309 3.09 -29.07 3.98
CA HIS A 309 3.46 -30.29 4.68
C HIS A 309 3.53 -31.50 3.73
N GLN A 310 2.53 -31.69 2.86
CA GLN A 310 2.54 -32.74 1.84
C GLN A 310 3.64 -32.54 0.80
N GLN A 311 3.90 -31.30 0.37
CA GLN A 311 5.03 -30.96 -0.51
C GLN A 311 6.37 -31.16 0.18
N ASN A 312 6.52 -30.87 1.47
CA ASN A 312 7.75 -31.10 2.23
C ASN A 312 7.99 -32.59 2.49
N MET A 313 6.94 -33.38 2.72
CA MET A 313 7.02 -34.83 2.74
C MET A 313 7.46 -35.36 1.38
N ARG A 314 6.85 -34.87 0.30
CA ARG A 314 7.24 -35.23 -1.07
C ARG A 314 8.66 -34.77 -1.42
N ARG A 315 9.12 -33.61 -0.94
CA ARG A 315 10.51 -33.14 -1.06
C ARG A 315 11.49 -34.00 -0.28
N ARG A 316 11.13 -34.48 0.91
CA ARG A 316 11.94 -35.44 1.68
C ARG A 316 12.02 -36.79 0.97
N GLU A 317 10.90 -37.28 0.43
CA GLU A 317 10.85 -38.49 -0.37
C GLU A 317 11.68 -38.36 -1.66
N ILE A 318 11.61 -37.22 -2.35
CA ILE A 318 12.44 -36.92 -3.53
C ILE A 318 13.92 -36.83 -3.16
N ARG A 319 14.27 -36.15 -2.05
CA ARG A 319 15.66 -36.05 -1.57
C ARG A 319 16.21 -37.40 -1.15
N GLN A 320 15.41 -38.22 -0.47
CA GLN A 320 15.78 -39.58 -0.08
C GLN A 320 15.95 -40.47 -1.32
N ALA A 321 15.03 -40.40 -2.28
CA ALA A 321 15.15 -41.09 -3.56
C ALA A 321 16.39 -40.65 -4.35
N TYR A 322 16.73 -39.35 -4.30
CA TYR A 322 17.93 -38.81 -4.94
C TYR A 322 19.23 -39.31 -4.29
N GLU A 323 19.31 -39.33 -2.95
CA GLU A 323 20.47 -39.88 -2.23
C GLU A 323 20.61 -41.40 -2.41
N GLU A 324 19.50 -42.15 -2.40
CA GLU A 324 19.50 -43.58 -2.70
C GLU A 324 19.94 -43.86 -4.14
N GLY A 325 19.48 -43.05 -5.10
CA GLY A 325 19.93 -43.09 -6.49
C GLY A 325 21.42 -42.74 -6.66
N LYS A 326 21.92 -41.77 -5.90
CA LYS A 326 23.35 -41.39 -5.88
C LYS A 326 24.23 -42.52 -5.32
N LEU A 327 23.75 -43.25 -4.32
CA LEU A 327 24.48 -44.39 -3.74
C LEU A 327 24.52 -45.59 -4.70
N LEU A 328 23.41 -45.85 -5.39
CA LEU A 328 23.33 -46.86 -6.45
C LEU A 328 24.25 -46.49 -7.61
N ARG A 329 24.29 -45.21 -7.97
CA ARG A 329 25.16 -44.66 -9.01
C ARG A 329 26.63 -44.79 -8.71
N LYS A 330 27.02 -44.42 -7.51
CA LYS A 330 28.40 -44.60 -7.05
C LYS A 330 28.82 -46.07 -7.10
N ARG A 331 27.95 -47.00 -6.71
CA ARG A 331 28.21 -48.44 -6.84
C ARG A 331 28.36 -48.88 -8.28
N TYR A 332 27.50 -48.42 -9.19
CA TYR A 332 27.64 -48.71 -10.61
C TYR A 332 28.95 -48.14 -11.20
N ASP A 333 29.33 -46.93 -10.81
CA ASP A 333 30.58 -46.31 -11.26
C ASP A 333 31.83 -47.03 -10.70
N GLU A 334 31.74 -47.62 -9.51
CA GLU A 334 32.84 -48.36 -8.86
C GLU A 334 32.94 -49.82 -9.30
N GLU A 335 31.81 -50.49 -9.55
CA GLU A 335 31.72 -51.94 -9.79
C GLU A 335 31.42 -52.29 -11.25
N GLY A 336 31.00 -51.33 -12.09
CA GLY A 336 30.70 -51.50 -13.51
C GLY A 336 29.39 -52.22 -13.83
N GLU A 337 28.78 -52.90 -12.86
CA GLU A 337 27.49 -53.60 -12.99
C GLU A 337 26.65 -53.40 -11.72
N LEU A 338 25.32 -53.46 -11.86
CA LEU A 338 24.38 -53.50 -10.73
C LEU A 338 23.61 -54.82 -10.79
N ASP A 339 23.29 -55.38 -9.62
CA ASP A 339 22.43 -56.55 -9.53
C ASP A 339 20.98 -56.23 -9.93
N SER A 340 20.22 -57.26 -10.29
CA SER A 340 18.86 -57.11 -10.83
C SER A 340 17.89 -56.41 -9.87
N GLU A 341 18.10 -56.51 -8.55
CA GLU A 341 17.30 -55.83 -7.54
C GLU A 341 17.66 -54.35 -7.43
N SER A 342 18.96 -54.03 -7.47
CA SER A 342 19.45 -52.64 -7.55
C SER A 342 19.02 -51.93 -8.82
N TRP A 343 18.98 -52.63 -9.97
CA TRP A 343 18.42 -52.08 -11.22
C TRP A 343 16.92 -51.77 -11.10
N ALA A 344 16.13 -52.70 -10.56
CA ALA A 344 14.70 -52.47 -10.35
C ALA A 344 14.45 -51.27 -9.41
N LYS A 345 15.27 -51.16 -8.34
CA LYS A 345 15.24 -50.04 -7.40
C LYS A 345 15.65 -48.71 -8.06
N TRP A 346 16.68 -48.71 -8.92
CA TRP A 346 17.10 -47.54 -9.69
C TRP A 346 15.99 -47.06 -10.63
N PHE A 347 15.32 -47.98 -11.35
CA PHE A 347 14.21 -47.64 -12.23
C PHE A 347 13.00 -47.07 -11.47
N ASP A 348 12.67 -47.62 -10.30
CA ASP A 348 11.62 -47.10 -9.43
C ASP A 348 11.96 -45.70 -8.89
N ILE A 349 13.19 -45.49 -8.41
CA ILE A 349 13.71 -44.18 -8.01
C ILE A 349 13.59 -43.18 -9.18
N GLY A 350 14.02 -43.56 -10.38
CA GLY A 350 13.91 -42.74 -11.58
C GLY A 350 12.46 -42.40 -11.94
N LYS A 351 11.52 -43.33 -11.75
CA LYS A 351 10.07 -43.11 -11.97
C LYS A 351 9.50 -42.13 -10.94
N ARG A 352 9.88 -42.26 -9.67
CA ARG A 352 9.46 -41.37 -8.56
C ARG A 352 10.02 -39.96 -8.73
N LEU A 353 11.26 -39.82 -9.22
CA LEU A 353 11.87 -38.52 -9.55
C LEU A 353 11.20 -37.87 -10.78
N ARG A 354 10.86 -38.63 -11.83
CA ARG A 354 10.14 -38.09 -13.02
C ARG A 354 8.72 -37.61 -12.69
N THR A 355 8.01 -38.34 -11.86
CA THR A 355 6.64 -37.99 -11.41
C THR A 355 6.60 -36.96 -10.27
N GLY A 356 7.75 -36.65 -9.66
CA GLY A 356 7.92 -35.61 -8.64
C GLY A 356 8.65 -34.35 -9.11
N GLY A 357 9.22 -34.36 -10.33
CA GLY A 357 10.06 -33.31 -10.90
C GLY A 357 9.31 -32.13 -11.52
N GLU A 358 8.02 -32.28 -11.81
CA GLU A 358 7.15 -31.13 -12.05
C GLU A 358 6.86 -30.45 -10.70
N MET A 359 7.70 -29.49 -10.31
CA MET A 359 7.30 -28.47 -9.34
C MET A 359 6.16 -27.68 -9.95
N LEU A 360 4.94 -28.19 -9.80
CA LEU A 360 3.74 -27.48 -10.19
C LEU A 360 3.71 -26.15 -9.43
N PRO A 361 3.51 -25.02 -10.14
CA PRO A 361 3.10 -23.76 -9.51
C PRO A 361 1.92 -24.02 -8.57
N LEU A 362 1.75 -23.18 -7.55
CA LEU A 362 0.68 -23.21 -6.54
C LEU A 362 -0.78 -23.18 -7.11
N ASP A 363 -0.94 -23.34 -8.42
CA ASP A 363 -2.15 -23.20 -9.22
C ASP A 363 -3.02 -24.47 -9.29
N HIS A 364 -2.55 -25.66 -8.87
CA HIS A 364 -3.37 -26.89 -8.89
C HIS A 364 -4.04 -27.25 -7.55
N LEU A 365 -4.48 -26.26 -6.78
CA LEU A 365 -5.08 -26.45 -5.44
C LEU A 365 -6.61 -26.57 -5.39
N GLU A 366 -7.23 -27.04 -6.46
CA GLU A 366 -8.66 -27.32 -6.48
C GLU A 366 -9.04 -28.75 -6.04
N TRP A 367 -8.08 -29.68 -5.84
CA TRP A 367 -8.41 -31.11 -5.68
C TRP A 367 -8.02 -31.76 -4.34
N PHE A 368 -8.11 -31.05 -3.22
CA PHE A 368 -7.94 -31.67 -1.90
C PHE A 368 -8.90 -31.09 -0.86
N LEU A 369 -10.02 -31.78 -0.61
CA LEU A 369 -10.92 -31.42 0.50
C LEU A 369 -11.52 -32.57 1.32
N ASP A 370 -11.29 -33.86 1.03
CA ASP A 370 -12.05 -34.91 1.74
C ASP A 370 -11.34 -35.63 2.91
N ASP A 371 -10.03 -35.88 2.86
CA ASP A 371 -9.48 -36.94 3.73
C ASP A 371 -9.18 -36.57 5.20
N ASP A 372 -9.24 -35.30 5.60
CA ASP A 372 -8.81 -34.90 6.96
C ASP A 372 -9.85 -34.11 7.80
N LEU A 373 -11.04 -33.84 7.24
CA LEU A 373 -12.16 -33.40 8.09
C LEU A 373 -12.50 -34.50 9.11
N GLU A 374 -12.38 -35.76 8.71
CA GLU A 374 -12.61 -36.92 9.54
C GLU A 374 -11.58 -37.05 10.67
N ALA A 375 -10.29 -36.86 10.41
CA ALA A 375 -9.27 -36.94 11.46
C ALA A 375 -9.33 -35.73 12.41
N ARG A 376 -9.60 -34.51 11.91
CA ARG A 376 -9.80 -33.32 12.76
C ARG A 376 -11.06 -33.40 13.61
N LEU A 377 -12.17 -33.89 13.04
CA LEU A 377 -13.38 -34.13 13.82
C LEU A 377 -13.20 -35.27 14.83
N ARG A 378 -12.38 -36.29 14.54
CA ARG A 378 -11.98 -37.35 15.50
C ARG A 378 -11.04 -36.83 16.59
N LYS A 379 -10.12 -35.93 16.28
CA LYS A 379 -9.19 -35.30 17.24
C LYS A 379 -9.93 -34.30 18.16
N SER A 380 -10.85 -33.53 17.58
CA SER A 380 -11.82 -32.75 18.35
C SER A 380 -12.73 -33.67 19.18
N ALA A 381 -13.25 -34.79 18.62
CA ALA A 381 -13.98 -35.84 19.37
C ALA A 381 -13.21 -36.37 20.58
N GLN A 382 -11.89 -36.56 20.45
CA GLN A 382 -11.01 -36.97 21.55
C GLN A 382 -10.72 -35.83 22.55
N GLN A 383 -10.68 -34.57 22.12
CA GLN A 383 -10.52 -33.39 22.99
C GLN A 383 -11.82 -32.93 23.66
N PHE A 384 -12.99 -33.26 23.10
CA PHE A 384 -14.27 -33.17 23.77
C PHE A 384 -14.27 -34.21 24.89
N LYS A 385 -13.83 -33.84 26.10
CA LYS A 385 -14.27 -34.54 27.31
C LYS A 385 -15.80 -34.52 27.28
N VAL A 386 -16.37 -35.62 26.82
CA VAL A 386 -17.79 -35.78 26.57
C VAL A 386 -18.54 -35.47 27.87
N PRO A 387 -19.59 -34.64 27.87
CA PRO A 387 -20.51 -34.62 29.00
C PRO A 387 -21.01 -36.06 29.18
N ALA A 388 -20.85 -36.65 30.35
CA ALA A 388 -21.25 -38.03 30.60
C ALA A 388 -22.69 -38.27 30.06
N GLY A 389 -22.83 -39.04 28.97
CA GLY A 389 -24.13 -39.42 28.40
C GLY A 389 -24.41 -39.22 26.89
N ALA A 390 -23.48 -38.76 26.04
CA ALA A 390 -23.72 -38.73 24.59
C ALA A 390 -23.45 -40.10 23.92
N SER A 391 -24.37 -40.58 23.06
CA SER A 391 -24.25 -41.89 22.39
C SER A 391 -23.35 -41.85 21.15
N ASP A 392 -22.66 -42.95 20.84
CA ASP A 392 -21.73 -43.07 19.69
C ASP A 392 -22.44 -42.86 18.33
N ASN A 393 -23.73 -43.20 18.26
CA ASN A 393 -24.59 -42.97 17.10
C ASN A 393 -24.93 -41.49 16.88
N GLU A 394 -25.16 -40.72 17.95
CA GLU A 394 -25.36 -39.27 17.85
C GLU A 394 -24.11 -38.57 17.32
N MET A 395 -22.92 -38.99 17.77
CA MET A 395 -21.66 -38.50 17.21
C MET A 395 -21.56 -38.76 15.71
N ARG A 396 -21.82 -39.99 15.26
CA ARG A 396 -21.75 -40.34 13.83
C ARG A 396 -22.68 -39.46 12.97
N LEU A 397 -23.88 -39.17 13.48
CA LEU A 397 -24.87 -38.31 12.81
C LEU A 397 -24.42 -36.84 12.76
N ILE A 398 -23.87 -36.32 13.87
CA ILE A 398 -23.28 -34.98 13.97
C ILE A 398 -22.14 -34.82 12.95
N LEU A 399 -21.26 -35.82 12.85
CA LEU A 399 -20.14 -35.86 11.92
C LEU A 399 -20.60 -35.89 10.46
N GLN A 400 -21.59 -36.73 10.13
CA GLN A 400 -22.17 -36.77 8.78
C GLN A 400 -22.84 -35.45 8.38
N ARG A 401 -23.48 -34.75 9.32
CA ARG A 401 -24.13 -33.46 9.05
C ARG A 401 -23.10 -32.35 8.84
N ALA A 402 -22.03 -32.34 9.64
CA ALA A 402 -20.89 -31.44 9.44
C ALA A 402 -20.21 -31.65 8.08
N ARG A 403 -20.04 -32.91 7.64
CA ARG A 403 -19.52 -33.25 6.30
C ARG A 403 -20.37 -32.67 5.17
N ARG A 404 -21.69 -32.89 5.20
CA ARG A 404 -22.62 -32.33 4.20
C ARG A 404 -22.57 -30.80 4.14
N MET A 405 -22.54 -30.14 5.31
CA MET A 405 -22.47 -28.67 5.38
C MET A 405 -21.18 -28.08 4.79
N LEU A 406 -20.07 -28.82 4.81
CA LEU A 406 -18.79 -28.38 4.27
C LEU A 406 -18.66 -28.66 2.76
N ALA A 407 -19.25 -29.75 2.27
CA ALA A 407 -19.26 -30.14 0.86
C ALA A 407 -20.02 -29.16 -0.06
N ASP A 408 -21.15 -28.61 0.39
CA ASP A 408 -22.00 -27.67 -0.38
C ASP A 408 -21.36 -26.26 -0.56
N SER A 409 -20.29 -25.95 0.16
CA SER A 409 -19.64 -24.61 0.16
C SER A 409 -18.45 -24.50 -0.82
N SER A 410 -18.39 -25.39 -1.81
CA SER A 410 -17.19 -25.69 -2.62
C SER A 410 -16.94 -24.78 -3.82
N SER A 411 -17.73 -23.72 -4.06
CA SER A 411 -17.66 -22.97 -5.34
C SER A 411 -17.08 -21.55 -5.31
N SER A 412 -16.58 -21.01 -4.19
CA SER A 412 -15.78 -19.76 -4.25
C SER A 412 -14.73 -19.66 -3.15
N GLY A 413 -13.48 -19.36 -3.54
CA GLY A 413 -12.34 -19.17 -2.63
C GLY A 413 -12.44 -17.93 -1.73
N GLU A 414 -13.42 -17.06 -1.94
CA GLU A 414 -13.62 -15.83 -1.15
C GLU A 414 -15.00 -15.80 -0.50
N TRP A 415 -15.03 -15.53 0.81
CA TRP A 415 -16.28 -15.32 1.56
C TRP A 415 -16.83 -13.94 1.24
N ARG A 416 -18.12 -13.87 0.90
CA ARG A 416 -18.80 -12.59 0.71
C ARG A 416 -18.81 -11.77 2.01
N SER A 417 -18.83 -10.44 1.90
CA SER A 417 -18.82 -9.52 3.04
C SER A 417 -19.98 -9.73 4.01
N ASP A 418 -21.15 -10.16 3.52
CA ASP A 418 -22.29 -10.53 4.37
C ASP A 418 -21.99 -11.77 5.23
N MET A 419 -21.25 -12.74 4.70
CA MET A 419 -20.81 -13.95 5.43
C MET A 419 -19.74 -13.63 6.47
N GLN A 420 -18.74 -12.85 6.09
CA GLN A 420 -17.72 -12.36 7.03
C GLN A 420 -18.37 -11.61 8.20
N ALA A 421 -19.30 -10.70 7.90
CA ALA A 421 -20.03 -9.96 8.93
C ALA A 421 -20.83 -10.89 9.85
N LYS A 422 -21.55 -11.90 9.33
CA LYS A 422 -22.32 -12.84 10.17
C LYS A 422 -21.43 -13.67 11.09
N VAL A 423 -20.30 -14.18 10.59
CA VAL A 423 -19.30 -14.90 11.39
C VAL A 423 -18.70 -13.98 12.48
N GLY A 424 -18.38 -12.75 12.14
CA GLY A 424 -17.89 -11.77 13.11
C GLY A 424 -18.90 -11.43 14.20
N VAL A 425 -20.18 -11.21 13.85
CA VAL A 425 -21.22 -10.88 14.83
C VAL A 425 -21.43 -12.00 15.85
N ILE A 426 -21.45 -13.27 15.42
CA ILE A 426 -21.64 -14.37 16.38
C ILE A 426 -20.44 -14.47 17.34
N LEU A 427 -19.21 -14.26 16.87
CA LEU A 427 -18.03 -14.24 17.74
C LEU A 427 -18.06 -13.06 18.72
N ILE A 428 -18.48 -11.87 18.27
CA ILE A 428 -18.66 -10.70 19.15
C ILE A 428 -19.72 -10.98 20.22
N LYS A 429 -20.85 -11.60 19.84
CA LYS A 429 -21.89 -11.98 20.81
C LYS A 429 -21.34 -12.94 21.88
N LEU A 430 -20.62 -13.99 21.46
CA LEU A 430 -20.02 -14.94 22.39
C LEU A 430 -18.97 -14.26 23.28
N MET A 431 -18.23 -13.30 22.75
CA MET A 431 -17.28 -12.49 23.51
C MET A 431 -17.97 -11.60 24.55
N MET A 432 -19.09 -10.95 24.21
CA MET A 432 -19.89 -10.18 25.19
C MET A 432 -20.44 -11.05 26.31
N ASP A 433 -20.87 -12.27 25.99
CA ASP A 433 -21.44 -13.21 26.97
C ASP A 433 -20.34 -13.81 27.89
N ALA A 434 -19.14 -14.07 27.35
CA ALA A 434 -18.06 -14.78 28.06
C ALA A 434 -17.03 -13.87 28.74
N CYS A 435 -16.70 -12.70 28.18
CA CYS A 435 -15.64 -11.83 28.70
C CYS A 435 -16.18 -10.91 29.81
N LYS A 436 -15.72 -11.14 31.04
CA LYS A 436 -16.11 -10.36 32.23
C LYS A 436 -14.89 -9.70 32.87
N ILE A 437 -15.11 -8.63 33.62
CA ILE A 437 -14.07 -7.89 34.34
C ILE A 437 -14.56 -7.50 35.74
N ASP A 438 -13.66 -7.64 36.72
CA ASP A 438 -13.94 -7.21 38.08
C ASP A 438 -13.58 -5.73 38.25
N VAL A 439 -14.60 -4.93 38.56
CA VAL A 439 -14.51 -3.47 38.74
C VAL A 439 -14.84 -3.14 40.19
N ASN A 440 -14.05 -2.27 40.80
CA ASN A 440 -14.33 -1.75 42.13
C ASN A 440 -15.19 -0.49 42.00
N ARG A 441 -16.49 -0.62 42.24
CA ARG A 441 -17.43 0.52 42.31
C ARG A 441 -17.83 0.74 43.76
N ASP A 442 -17.57 1.94 44.27
CA ASP A 442 -17.92 2.36 45.65
C ASP A 442 -17.38 1.42 46.75
N GLY A 443 -16.17 0.88 46.56
CA GLY A 443 -15.52 -0.02 47.53
C GLY A 443 -16.00 -1.48 47.48
N ARG A 444 -16.85 -1.87 46.51
CA ARG A 444 -17.29 -3.25 46.29
C ARG A 444 -16.79 -3.77 44.95
N LEU A 445 -16.17 -4.95 44.97
CA LEU A 445 -15.76 -5.67 43.77
C LEU A 445 -17.00 -6.27 43.09
N GLN A 446 -17.30 -5.82 41.87
CA GLN A 446 -18.41 -6.33 41.06
C GLN A 446 -17.88 -6.86 39.72
N THR A 447 -18.30 -8.07 39.35
CA THR A 447 -17.99 -8.66 38.04
C THR A 447 -19.00 -8.18 37.02
N VAL A 448 -18.55 -7.36 36.06
CA VAL A 448 -19.38 -6.79 34.98
C VAL A 448 -18.93 -7.31 33.61
N PRO A 449 -19.79 -7.27 32.57
CA PRO A 449 -19.36 -7.57 31.20
C PRO A 449 -18.24 -6.62 30.75
N ALA A 450 -17.20 -7.14 30.13
CA ALA A 450 -16.09 -6.33 29.61
C ALA A 450 -16.52 -5.47 28.41
N PHE A 451 -17.52 -5.93 27.66
CA PHE A 451 -18.03 -5.28 26.46
C PHE A 451 -19.56 -5.20 26.47
N TRP A 452 -20.12 -4.10 25.98
CA TRP A 452 -21.56 -3.98 25.76
C TRP A 452 -21.88 -3.26 24.45
N HIS A 453 -23.07 -3.49 23.93
CA HIS A 453 -23.56 -2.94 22.66
C HIS A 453 -24.70 -1.95 22.93
N ALA A 454 -24.66 -0.80 22.25
CA ALA A 454 -25.76 0.16 22.25
C ALA A 454 -26.02 0.71 20.83
N LEU A 455 -27.24 1.21 20.62
CA LEU A 455 -27.61 1.92 19.40
C LEU A 455 -27.57 3.42 19.65
N GLU A 456 -26.60 4.11 19.05
CA GLU A 456 -26.46 5.57 19.17
C GLU A 456 -26.91 6.29 17.91
N GLN A 457 -27.28 7.56 18.07
CA GLN A 457 -27.59 8.44 16.93
C GLN A 457 -26.29 8.99 16.36
N GLY A 458 -26.08 8.82 15.05
CA GLY A 458 -24.89 9.37 14.41
C GLY A 458 -24.95 10.90 14.30
N PRO A 459 -23.81 11.59 14.21
CA PRO A 459 -23.70 13.04 14.10
C PRO A 459 -24.37 13.62 12.85
N ASP A 460 -24.37 12.87 11.75
CA ASP A 460 -25.06 13.20 10.49
C ASP A 460 -26.59 13.35 10.66
N SER A 461 -27.15 12.85 11.78
CA SER A 461 -28.58 12.97 12.07
C SER A 461 -29.02 14.42 12.29
N ARG A 462 -28.13 15.30 12.79
CA ARG A 462 -28.45 16.72 13.02
C ARG A 462 -28.47 17.55 11.74
N ALA A 463 -27.67 17.18 10.72
CA ALA A 463 -27.48 18.01 9.53
C ALA A 463 -28.52 17.75 8.42
N ARG A 464 -29.20 16.59 8.40
CA ARG A 464 -30.11 16.19 7.31
C ARG A 464 -31.55 15.87 7.72
N GLY A 465 -31.90 16.02 9.00
CA GLY A 465 -33.25 15.69 9.51
C GLY A 465 -33.62 14.21 9.44
N ILE A 466 -32.67 13.32 9.14
CA ILE A 466 -32.86 11.87 9.03
C ILE A 466 -32.15 11.18 10.19
N TRP A 467 -32.91 10.54 11.08
CA TRP A 467 -32.41 9.84 12.27
C TRP A 467 -31.76 8.50 11.92
N LYS A 468 -30.46 8.47 11.62
CA LYS A 468 -29.70 7.22 11.47
C LYS A 468 -29.11 6.76 12.81
N ARG A 469 -29.51 5.56 13.24
CA ARG A 469 -28.93 4.87 14.41
C ARG A 469 -27.83 3.92 13.98
N TYR A 470 -26.73 3.88 14.72
CA TYR A 470 -25.57 3.03 14.49
C TYR A 470 -25.34 2.14 15.72
N GLY A 471 -24.99 0.88 15.50
CA GLY A 471 -24.58 0.00 16.59
C GLY A 471 -23.12 0.23 16.95
N ILE A 472 -22.90 0.70 18.17
CA ILE A 472 -21.58 0.96 18.76
C ILE A 472 -21.33 -0.09 19.84
N LEU A 473 -20.12 -0.63 19.86
CA LEU A 473 -19.62 -1.51 20.90
C LEU A 473 -18.72 -0.68 21.83
N TYR A 474 -18.85 -0.89 23.13
CA TYR A 474 -18.10 -0.21 24.18
C TYR A 474 -17.28 -1.23 24.95
N ALA A 475 -16.08 -0.83 25.35
CA ALA A 475 -15.28 -1.51 26.37
C ALA A 475 -15.42 -0.77 27.71
N ASP A 476 -15.43 -1.52 28.82
CA ASP A 476 -15.42 -0.93 30.16
C ASP A 476 -14.17 -0.05 30.38
N GLU A 477 -14.31 1.03 31.14
CA GLU A 477 -13.20 1.94 31.45
C GLU A 477 -12.03 1.19 32.10
N GLU A 478 -12.31 0.16 32.90
CA GLU A 478 -11.28 -0.65 33.55
C GLU A 478 -10.51 -1.52 32.53
N VAL A 479 -11.13 -1.93 31.42
CA VAL A 479 -10.44 -2.59 30.30
C VAL A 479 -9.44 -1.62 29.68
N MET A 480 -9.86 -0.38 29.41
CA MET A 480 -9.01 0.66 28.83
C MET A 480 -7.90 1.10 29.79
N ARG A 481 -8.12 1.03 31.11
CA ARG A 481 -7.11 1.34 32.13
C ARG A 481 -6.03 0.25 32.21
N ARG A 482 -6.43 -1.03 32.10
CA ARG A 482 -5.51 -2.18 32.22
C ARG A 482 -4.76 -2.45 30.92
N ILE A 483 -5.42 -2.34 29.77
CA ILE A 483 -4.80 -2.58 28.46
C ILE A 483 -4.21 -1.27 27.94
N LYS A 484 -2.93 -1.05 28.21
CA LYS A 484 -2.15 0.05 27.64
C LYS A 484 -1.59 -0.28 26.23
N PRO A 485 -1.28 0.75 25.41
CA PRO A 485 -0.77 0.57 24.04
C PRO A 485 0.46 -0.34 23.89
N HIS A 486 1.45 -0.28 24.79
CA HIS A 486 2.64 -1.14 24.72
C HIS A 486 2.33 -2.64 24.87
N HIS A 487 1.23 -3.01 25.52
CA HIS A 487 0.81 -4.42 25.57
C HIS A 487 0.27 -4.92 24.21
N MET A 488 -0.11 -3.99 23.31
CA MET A 488 -0.59 -4.33 21.97
C MET A 488 0.54 -4.89 21.13
N ALA A 489 1.69 -4.21 21.11
CA ALA A 489 2.88 -4.64 20.39
C ALA A 489 3.28 -6.10 20.67
N GLU A 490 3.19 -6.53 21.92
CA GLU A 490 3.55 -7.90 22.34
C GLU A 490 2.44 -8.93 22.10
N ALA A 491 1.19 -8.49 22.09
CA ALA A 491 0.03 -9.37 21.91
C ALA A 491 -0.37 -9.53 20.43
N PHE A 492 -0.09 -8.53 19.59
CA PHE A 492 -0.59 -8.37 18.22
C PHE A 492 0.49 -8.46 17.17
N MET A 493 0.60 -9.60 16.50
CA MET A 493 1.38 -9.70 15.27
C MET A 493 0.50 -9.24 14.09
N PRO A 494 0.94 -8.23 13.31
CA PRO A 494 0.21 -7.83 12.11
C PRO A 494 0.30 -8.97 11.10
N GLN A 495 -0.76 -9.17 10.32
CA GLN A 495 -0.80 -10.24 9.31
C GLN A 495 0.31 -10.06 8.27
N PHE A 496 0.56 -8.83 7.85
CA PHE A 496 1.60 -8.48 6.89
C PHE A 496 2.77 -7.85 7.63
N LEU A 497 3.89 -8.56 7.75
CA LEU A 497 5.17 -8.08 8.30
C LEU A 497 6.21 -7.92 7.17
N PRO A 498 7.29 -7.15 7.37
CA PRO A 498 8.43 -7.20 6.44
C PRO A 498 8.93 -8.64 6.27
N THR A 499 9.38 -9.01 5.08
CA THR A 499 9.83 -10.38 4.80
C THR A 499 11.32 -10.53 5.11
N VAL A 500 11.75 -11.60 5.77
CA VAL A 500 13.19 -11.86 6.05
C VAL A 500 13.91 -12.56 4.87
N VAL A 501 13.15 -12.89 3.83
CA VAL A 501 13.61 -13.39 2.54
C VAL A 501 13.09 -12.47 1.44
N THR A 502 13.73 -12.53 0.27
CA THR A 502 13.25 -11.82 -0.92
C THR A 502 11.78 -12.18 -1.18
N PRO A 503 10.90 -11.20 -1.44
CA PRO A 503 9.49 -11.46 -1.72
C PRO A 503 9.31 -12.43 -2.89
N VAL A 504 8.21 -13.17 -2.91
CA VAL A 504 7.85 -14.00 -4.06
C VAL A 504 7.62 -13.07 -5.25
N PRO A 505 8.32 -13.26 -6.39
CA PRO A 505 8.09 -12.45 -7.57
C PRO A 505 6.63 -12.52 -8.01
N TRP A 506 6.06 -11.40 -8.42
CA TRP A 506 4.72 -11.34 -9.00
C TRP A 506 4.69 -12.12 -10.33
N GLN A 507 3.79 -13.11 -10.39
CA GLN A 507 3.59 -13.97 -11.56
C GLN A 507 2.14 -13.91 -12.09
N ARG A 508 1.20 -13.59 -11.22
CA ARG A 508 -0.23 -13.44 -11.51
C ARG A 508 -0.78 -12.28 -10.71
N HIS A 509 -1.99 -11.83 -11.04
CA HIS A 509 -2.68 -10.78 -10.30
C HIS A 509 -2.92 -11.12 -8.81
N ASN A 510 -2.89 -12.40 -8.43
CA ASN A 510 -3.12 -12.90 -7.08
C ASN A 510 -1.95 -13.76 -6.52
N LEU A 511 -0.80 -13.78 -7.20
CA LEU A 511 0.38 -14.57 -6.84
C LEU A 511 1.63 -13.70 -6.87
N GLY A 512 2.09 -13.31 -5.68
CA GLY A 512 3.30 -12.52 -5.47
C GLY A 512 3.33 -11.88 -4.08
N GLY A 513 4.49 -11.35 -3.71
CA GLY A 513 4.76 -10.72 -2.43
C GLY A 513 5.13 -11.72 -1.32
N TYR A 514 4.14 -12.30 -0.64
CA TYR A 514 4.37 -13.20 0.51
C TYR A 514 4.46 -14.67 0.10
N LEU A 515 5.08 -15.52 0.93
CA LEU A 515 5.24 -16.96 0.64
C LEU A 515 3.93 -17.73 0.72
N THR A 516 3.11 -17.41 1.73
CA THR A 516 1.87 -18.11 2.08
C THR A 516 0.66 -17.17 2.04
N LEU A 517 0.82 -15.89 2.38
CA LEU A 517 -0.30 -14.97 2.39
C LEU A 517 -0.73 -14.58 0.97
N ARG A 518 -1.93 -15.01 0.57
CA ARG A 518 -2.52 -14.60 -0.72
C ARG A 518 -2.75 -13.10 -0.74
N SER A 519 -2.25 -12.48 -1.80
CA SER A 519 -2.19 -11.03 -1.96
C SER A 519 -2.57 -10.67 -3.38
N SER A 520 -3.40 -9.64 -3.54
CA SER A 520 -3.73 -9.07 -4.85
C SER A 520 -2.69 -8.00 -5.21
N VAL A 521 -2.26 -8.00 -6.48
CA VAL A 521 -1.35 -6.97 -7.02
C VAL A 521 -1.97 -5.58 -6.92
N MET A 522 -3.29 -5.46 -7.09
CA MET A 522 -4.03 -4.19 -6.98
C MET A 522 -4.86 -4.13 -5.69
N ARG A 523 -4.78 -3.00 -4.98
CA ARG A 523 -5.61 -2.64 -3.83
C ARG A 523 -7.00 -2.18 -4.31
N MET A 524 -7.92 -3.13 -4.44
CA MET A 524 -9.30 -2.86 -4.85
C MET A 524 -10.20 -2.57 -3.65
N ARG A 525 -11.15 -1.63 -3.80
CA ARG A 525 -12.20 -1.36 -2.81
C ARG A 525 -13.55 -1.94 -3.25
N GLY A 526 -13.56 -3.25 -3.52
CA GLY A 526 -14.76 -4.02 -3.82
C GLY A 526 -15.35 -3.87 -5.24
N SER A 527 -14.71 -3.11 -6.14
CA SER A 527 -15.17 -3.01 -7.54
C SER A 527 -14.88 -4.30 -8.30
N HIS A 528 -15.92 -4.90 -8.86
CA HIS A 528 -15.80 -6.14 -9.64
C HIS A 528 -15.23 -5.84 -11.02
N ALA A 529 -15.62 -4.72 -11.64
CA ALA A 529 -15.08 -4.25 -12.91
C ALA A 529 -13.55 -4.11 -12.89
N GLN A 530 -12.98 -3.58 -11.80
CA GLN A 530 -11.52 -3.52 -11.62
C GLN A 530 -10.88 -4.91 -11.56
N LYS A 531 -11.52 -5.83 -10.82
CA LYS A 531 -11.04 -7.21 -10.67
C LYS A 531 -11.09 -7.97 -12.00
N ASP A 532 -12.21 -7.87 -12.72
CA ASP A 532 -12.45 -8.58 -13.97
C ASP A 532 -11.46 -8.11 -15.05
N LYS A 533 -11.22 -6.79 -15.15
CA LYS A 533 -10.25 -6.23 -16.10
C LYS A 533 -8.82 -6.56 -15.77
N LEU A 534 -8.48 -6.59 -14.48
CA LEU A 534 -7.15 -7.04 -14.04
C LEU A 534 -6.93 -8.52 -14.38
N GLN A 535 -7.95 -9.37 -14.23
CA GLN A 535 -7.91 -10.78 -14.59
C GLN A 535 -7.85 -11.00 -16.10
N GLU A 536 -8.54 -10.16 -16.87
CA GLU A 536 -8.48 -10.16 -18.34
C GLU A 536 -7.05 -9.83 -18.82
N ALA A 537 -6.44 -8.76 -18.29
CA ALA A 537 -5.07 -8.38 -18.64
C ALA A 537 -4.03 -9.44 -18.23
N ASP A 538 -4.20 -10.08 -17.07
CA ASP A 538 -3.37 -11.21 -16.63
C ASP A 538 -3.53 -12.42 -17.58
N LYS A 539 -4.76 -12.71 -18.01
CA LYS A 539 -5.05 -13.81 -18.94
C LYS A 539 -4.47 -13.56 -20.33
N GLU A 540 -4.59 -12.34 -20.86
CA GLU A 540 -4.02 -11.97 -22.16
C GLU A 540 -2.50 -12.14 -22.21
N MET A 541 -1.81 -11.75 -21.12
CA MET A 541 -0.37 -11.97 -20.96
C MET A 541 -0.02 -13.45 -21.01
N VAL A 542 -0.75 -14.28 -20.27
CA VAL A 542 -0.49 -15.73 -20.16
C VAL A 542 -0.75 -16.47 -21.48
N GLU A 543 -1.74 -16.01 -22.22
CA GLU A 543 -2.10 -16.56 -23.53
C GLU A 543 -1.22 -16.00 -24.67
N GLY A 544 -0.23 -15.15 -24.35
CA GLY A 544 0.72 -14.57 -25.31
C GLY A 544 0.11 -13.56 -26.29
N ARG A 545 -1.07 -13.02 -25.98
CA ARG A 545 -1.79 -12.08 -26.86
C ARG A 545 -1.37 -10.62 -26.68
N GLY A 546 -0.55 -10.32 -25.67
CA GLY A 546 -0.02 -8.98 -25.38
C GLY A 546 0.90 -8.99 -24.17
N GLU A 547 1.53 -7.85 -23.87
CA GLU A 547 2.44 -7.70 -22.72
C GLU A 547 1.72 -7.65 -21.37
N GLY A 548 0.41 -7.31 -21.37
CA GLY A 548 -0.47 -7.29 -20.21
C GLY A 548 0.14 -6.63 -18.97
N LEU A 549 0.27 -7.38 -17.87
CA LEU A 549 0.79 -6.88 -16.58
C LEU A 549 2.29 -7.13 -16.38
N SER A 550 3.02 -7.56 -17.41
CA SER A 550 4.42 -7.98 -17.29
C SER A 550 5.31 -6.89 -16.70
N LEU A 551 5.32 -5.68 -17.27
CA LEU A 551 6.14 -4.56 -16.81
C LEU A 551 5.78 -4.13 -15.37
N VAL A 552 4.50 -4.17 -15.01
CA VAL A 552 4.04 -3.90 -13.64
C VAL A 552 4.62 -4.91 -12.66
N TYR A 553 4.65 -6.19 -13.02
CA TYR A 553 5.22 -7.23 -12.16
C TYR A 553 6.72 -7.04 -12.00
N ASP A 554 7.45 -6.75 -13.08
CA ASP A 554 8.90 -6.53 -13.00
C ASP A 554 9.24 -5.31 -12.15
N ALA A 555 8.48 -4.22 -12.26
CA ALA A 555 8.68 -3.04 -11.42
C ALA A 555 8.39 -3.32 -9.94
N LEU A 556 7.33 -4.05 -9.62
CA LEU A 556 7.03 -4.43 -8.24
C LEU A 556 8.06 -5.41 -7.66
N ASN A 557 8.61 -6.28 -8.50
CA ASN A 557 9.71 -7.18 -8.11
C ASN A 557 10.96 -6.37 -7.83
N ALA A 558 11.35 -5.44 -8.71
CA ALA A 558 12.47 -4.53 -8.51
C ALA A 558 12.35 -3.76 -7.19
N LEU A 559 11.18 -3.19 -6.89
CA LEU A 559 10.92 -2.48 -5.63
C LEU A 559 10.93 -3.42 -4.41
N GLY A 560 10.47 -4.66 -4.56
CA GLY A 560 10.41 -5.64 -3.48
C GLY A 560 11.75 -6.32 -3.19
N GLU A 561 12.65 -6.38 -4.16
CA GLU A 561 13.98 -6.99 -4.05
C GLU A 561 14.98 -6.10 -3.29
N THR A 562 14.72 -4.81 -3.15
CA THR A 562 15.57 -3.87 -2.40
C THR A 562 15.67 -4.26 -0.92
N PRO A 563 16.87 -4.59 -0.42
CA PRO A 563 17.04 -5.05 0.96
C PRO A 563 17.20 -3.87 1.94
N TRP A 564 16.53 -3.97 3.08
CA TRP A 564 16.51 -2.97 4.15
C TRP A 564 17.09 -3.51 5.45
N SER A 565 17.62 -2.63 6.28
CA SER A 565 18.02 -2.91 7.66
C SER A 565 17.57 -1.77 8.58
N ILE A 566 17.50 -2.04 9.89
CA ILE A 566 17.19 -1.00 10.89
C ILE A 566 18.46 -0.21 11.21
N ASN A 567 18.38 1.12 11.10
CA ASN A 567 19.43 2.03 11.54
C ASN A 567 19.48 2.03 13.09
N GLN A 568 20.49 1.33 13.63
CA GLN A 568 20.64 1.14 15.07
C GLN A 568 20.95 2.44 15.83
N ASP A 569 21.61 3.40 15.19
CA ASP A 569 21.99 4.66 15.83
C ASP A 569 20.74 5.52 16.04
N VAL A 570 19.93 5.67 15.00
CA VAL A 570 18.64 6.38 15.07
C VAL A 570 17.65 5.64 15.96
N TYR A 571 17.59 4.31 15.91
CA TYR A 571 16.71 3.51 16.76
C TYR A 571 16.93 3.78 18.25
N LYS A 572 18.20 3.82 18.71
CA LYS A 572 18.54 4.14 20.11
C LYS A 572 18.09 5.55 20.50
N VAL A 573 18.23 6.52 19.60
CA VAL A 573 17.80 7.91 19.84
C VAL A 573 16.28 8.00 19.94
N VAL A 574 15.55 7.36 19.02
CA VAL A 574 14.08 7.34 19.05
C VAL A 574 13.57 6.66 20.34
N GLU A 575 14.17 5.53 20.74
CA GLU A 575 13.80 4.84 21.98
C GLU A 575 14.07 5.70 23.22
N ALA A 576 15.19 6.44 23.25
CA ALA A 576 15.50 7.38 24.33
C ALA A 576 14.51 8.57 24.37
N VAL A 577 14.18 9.18 23.23
CA VAL A 577 13.21 10.27 23.14
C VAL A 577 11.83 9.81 23.61
N TRP A 578 11.42 8.58 23.24
CA TRP A 578 10.19 7.98 23.73
C TRP A 578 10.23 7.72 25.25
N ALA A 579 11.37 7.25 25.77
CA ALA A 579 11.56 7.04 27.20
C ALA A 579 11.51 8.34 28.02
N TRP A 580 11.92 9.48 27.45
CA TRP A 580 11.86 10.79 28.10
C TRP A 580 10.45 11.40 28.20
N GLY A 581 9.44 10.77 27.60
CA GLY A 581 8.06 11.26 27.59
C GLY A 581 7.55 11.76 26.24
N GLY A 582 8.40 11.74 25.20
CA GLY A 582 8.05 12.16 23.85
C GLY A 582 7.75 13.66 23.73
N GLY A 583 6.97 14.04 22.72
CA GLY A 583 6.61 15.44 22.43
C GLY A 583 7.67 16.23 21.65
N ILE A 584 8.70 15.55 21.12
CA ILE A 584 9.82 16.13 20.36
C ILE A 584 9.89 15.43 18.99
N CYS A 585 10.12 16.18 17.92
CA CYS A 585 10.34 15.66 16.55
C CYS A 585 9.29 14.63 16.09
N ASP A 586 8.00 15.01 16.14
CA ASP A 586 6.85 14.16 15.79
C ASP A 586 6.67 12.87 16.62
N VAL A 587 7.53 12.63 17.63
CA VAL A 587 7.29 11.57 18.62
C VAL A 587 6.14 12.04 19.52
N PRO A 588 5.03 11.28 19.62
CA PRO A 588 3.87 11.71 20.38
C PRO A 588 4.21 11.86 21.87
N GLN A 589 3.50 12.76 22.56
CA GLN A 589 3.63 12.88 24.00
C GLN A 589 3.05 11.64 24.69
N ARG A 590 3.75 11.11 25.69
CA ARG A 590 3.39 9.88 26.41
C ARG A 590 2.21 10.09 27.36
N ASP A 591 2.11 11.26 27.97
CA ASP A 591 1.08 11.60 28.95
C ASP A 591 -0.11 12.35 28.32
N ASN A 592 -1.25 12.29 29.01
CA ASN A 592 -2.43 13.04 28.61
C ASN A 592 -2.27 14.51 29.00
N VAL A 593 -2.83 15.41 28.19
CA VAL A 593 -3.02 16.82 28.56
C VAL A 593 -4.13 16.91 29.60
N ASP A 594 -3.89 17.68 30.66
CA ASP A 594 -4.88 17.89 31.72
C ASP A 594 -6.15 18.55 31.18
N ALA A 595 -7.30 17.94 31.43
CA ALA A 595 -8.59 18.54 31.12
C ALA A 595 -9.06 19.42 32.29
N PRO A 596 -9.47 20.68 32.05
CA PRO A 596 -10.02 21.50 33.11
C PRO A 596 -11.27 20.86 33.69
N LYS A 597 -11.47 21.04 35.00
CA LYS A 597 -12.69 20.57 35.67
C LYS A 597 -13.89 21.29 35.07
N LEU A 598 -14.93 20.52 34.74
CA LEU A 598 -16.18 21.07 34.24
C LEU A 598 -16.83 21.91 35.34
N LEU A 599 -17.28 23.11 34.98
CA LEU A 599 -18.08 23.96 35.86
C LEU A 599 -19.56 23.60 35.68
N GLU A 600 -20.29 23.50 36.78
CA GLU A 600 -21.75 23.35 36.74
C GLU A 600 -22.44 24.70 36.71
N TYR A 601 -23.45 24.81 35.84
CA TYR A 601 -24.27 26.02 35.76
C TYR A 601 -25.21 26.08 36.96
N GLY A 602 -25.02 27.06 37.83
CA GLY A 602 -25.83 27.26 39.03
C GLY A 602 -25.03 27.82 40.19
N PHE A 603 -25.68 27.88 41.36
CA PHE A 603 -25.03 28.22 42.61
C PHE A 603 -24.20 27.04 43.13
N ASN A 604 -22.89 27.21 43.15
CA ASN A 604 -21.94 26.22 43.64
C ASN A 604 -21.49 26.61 45.05
N MET A 605 -21.55 25.68 45.99
CA MET A 605 -21.05 25.87 47.35
C MET A 605 -19.59 25.42 47.44
N LYS A 606 -18.69 26.33 47.82
CA LYS A 606 -17.28 25.99 48.08
C LYS A 606 -16.91 26.47 49.48
N ARG A 607 -16.18 25.63 50.24
CA ARG A 607 -15.59 26.05 51.51
C ARG A 607 -14.46 27.03 51.22
N THR A 608 -14.50 28.19 51.86
CA THR A 608 -13.38 29.14 51.86
C THR A 608 -12.27 28.61 52.77
N ASP A 609 -11.07 29.18 52.64
CA ASP A 609 -9.89 28.77 53.41
C ASP A 609 -10.07 28.93 54.94
N GLY A 610 -11.11 29.68 55.37
CA GLY A 610 -11.57 29.80 56.76
C GLY A 610 -12.69 28.84 57.18
N GLY A 611 -13.06 27.85 56.36
CA GLY A 611 -14.04 26.82 56.69
C GLY A 611 -15.52 27.17 56.46
N ASN A 612 -15.85 28.42 56.09
CA ASN A 612 -17.22 28.85 55.80
C ASN A 612 -17.64 28.49 54.37
N LEU A 613 -18.91 28.12 54.17
CA LEU A 613 -19.45 27.88 52.83
C LEU A 613 -19.83 29.19 52.16
N ALA A 614 -19.24 29.47 51.00
CA ALA A 614 -19.59 30.60 50.15
C ALA A 614 -20.29 30.13 48.87
N LEU A 615 -21.23 30.96 48.40
CA LEU A 615 -22.05 30.72 47.22
C LEU A 615 -21.39 31.38 46.00
N PHE A 616 -20.97 30.57 45.03
CA PHE A 616 -20.35 31.05 43.78
C PHE A 616 -21.28 30.77 42.60
N SER A 617 -21.40 31.71 41.66
CA SER A 617 -22.08 31.47 40.39
C SER A 617 -21.13 31.74 39.23
N TYR A 618 -21.08 30.82 38.27
CA TYR A 618 -20.27 30.96 37.06
C TYR A 618 -21.12 31.52 35.92
N PRO A 619 -20.65 32.54 35.19
CA PRO A 619 -21.32 33.02 33.98
C PRO A 619 -21.48 31.93 32.91
N ARG A 620 -22.56 31.98 32.13
CA ARG A 620 -22.80 31.02 31.02
C ARG A 620 -21.65 30.98 30.01
N SER A 621 -21.00 32.11 29.75
CA SER A 621 -19.83 32.21 28.87
C SER A 621 -18.66 31.39 29.41
N GLU A 622 -18.37 31.49 30.70
CA GLU A 622 -17.25 30.78 31.35
C GLU A 622 -17.52 29.26 31.43
N VAL A 623 -18.74 28.85 31.77
CA VAL A 623 -19.13 27.42 31.73
C VAL A 623 -18.98 26.86 30.32
N LYS A 624 -19.43 27.59 29.31
CA LYS A 624 -19.32 27.18 27.89
C LYS A 624 -17.86 27.14 27.44
N GLN A 625 -17.04 28.09 27.89
CA GLN A 625 -15.60 28.12 27.61
C GLN A 625 -14.88 26.93 28.25
N ARG A 626 -15.13 26.64 29.53
CA ARG A 626 -14.56 25.46 30.23
C ARG A 626 -15.00 24.14 29.62
N GLN A 627 -16.26 24.05 29.19
CA GLN A 627 -16.76 22.89 28.44
C GLN A 627 -16.04 22.74 27.09
N TYR A 628 -15.80 23.86 26.39
CA TYR A 628 -15.04 23.87 25.14
C TYR A 628 -13.58 23.45 25.36
N GLU A 629 -12.90 24.01 26.36
CA GLU A 629 -11.53 23.65 26.74
C GLU A 629 -11.42 22.17 27.15
N ALA A 630 -12.33 21.67 27.97
CA ALA A 630 -12.38 20.27 28.36
C ALA A 630 -12.65 19.34 27.16
N SER A 631 -13.55 19.74 26.25
CA SER A 631 -13.80 19.01 25.01
C SER A 631 -12.57 19.00 24.09
N ARG A 632 -11.87 20.13 23.97
CA ARG A 632 -10.62 20.26 23.20
C ARG A 632 -9.50 19.40 23.79
N ALA A 633 -9.33 19.40 25.10
CA ALA A 633 -8.37 18.55 25.80
C ALA A 633 -8.69 17.06 25.60
N ARG A 634 -9.96 16.66 25.70
CA ARG A 634 -10.39 15.28 25.40
C ARG A 634 -10.11 14.90 23.94
N LYS A 635 -10.44 15.77 22.98
CA LYS A 635 -10.13 15.53 21.55
C LYS A 635 -8.62 15.32 21.37
N LYS A 636 -7.80 16.19 21.94
CA LYS A 636 -6.33 16.08 21.86
C LYS A 636 -5.80 14.80 22.50
N ASN A 637 -6.34 14.40 23.65
CA ASN A 637 -5.96 13.15 24.32
C ASN A 637 -6.32 11.90 23.50
N ASN A 638 -7.46 11.94 22.79
CA ASN A 638 -7.85 10.86 21.89
C ASN A 638 -6.91 10.76 20.68
N GLU A 639 -6.55 11.89 20.06
CA GLU A 639 -5.57 11.96 18.98
C GLU A 639 -4.20 11.44 19.44
N LEU A 640 -3.71 11.91 20.60
CA LEU A 640 -2.46 11.45 21.20
C LEU A 640 -2.49 9.97 21.54
N HIS A 641 -3.63 9.44 22.02
CA HIS A 641 -3.77 8.00 22.27
C HIS A 641 -3.53 7.17 20.99
N SER A 642 -4.18 7.54 19.88
CA SER A 642 -3.97 6.87 18.58
C SER A 642 -2.51 6.91 18.14
N LEU A 643 -1.86 8.08 18.24
CA LEU A 643 -0.46 8.26 17.84
C LEU A 643 0.49 7.44 18.72
N ARG A 644 0.23 7.35 20.04
CA ARG A 644 1.01 6.52 20.96
C ARG A 644 0.89 5.03 20.63
N CYS A 645 -0.31 4.56 20.27
CA CYS A 645 -0.51 3.18 19.81
C CYS A 645 0.31 2.87 18.56
N ASP A 646 0.26 3.76 17.56
CA ASP A 646 1.01 3.60 16.32
C ASP A 646 2.53 3.65 16.56
N MET A 647 3.00 4.55 17.44
CA MET A 647 4.40 4.66 17.86
C MET A 647 4.93 3.37 18.49
N GLU A 648 4.21 2.82 19.47
CA GLU A 648 4.59 1.56 20.13
C GLU A 648 4.63 0.40 19.14
N TYR A 649 3.71 0.38 18.16
CA TYR A 649 3.69 -0.64 17.12
C TYR A 649 4.94 -0.56 16.23
N LYS A 650 5.28 0.64 15.76
CA LYS A 650 6.49 0.89 14.96
C LYS A 650 7.76 0.50 15.71
N LEU A 651 7.87 0.88 16.98
CA LEU A 651 9.02 0.54 17.82
C LEU A 651 9.14 -0.96 18.08
N ALA A 652 8.03 -1.66 18.26
CA ALA A 652 8.05 -3.10 18.47
C ALA A 652 8.49 -3.87 17.21
N ILE A 653 8.03 -3.45 16.04
CA ILE A 653 8.48 -4.02 14.77
C ILE A 653 9.96 -3.69 14.56
N ALA A 654 10.37 -2.43 14.77
CA ALA A 654 11.78 -2.05 14.68
C ALA A 654 12.65 -2.87 15.64
N ARG A 655 12.17 -3.16 16.86
CA ARG A 655 12.87 -4.01 17.83
C ARG A 655 13.00 -5.45 17.36
N GLU A 656 11.93 -6.04 16.81
CA GLU A 656 11.95 -7.41 16.30
C GLU A 656 12.94 -7.55 15.12
N PHE A 657 12.90 -6.60 14.19
CA PHE A 657 13.76 -6.59 13.00
C PHE A 657 15.15 -5.98 13.25
N SER A 658 15.42 -5.42 14.43
CA SER A 658 16.74 -4.86 14.79
C SER A 658 17.86 -5.90 14.78
N ARG A 659 17.51 -7.17 14.98
CA ARG A 659 18.45 -8.30 14.98
C ARG A 659 18.61 -8.95 13.61
N GLU A 660 17.74 -8.60 12.66
CA GLU A 660 17.82 -9.12 11.30
C GLU A 660 18.89 -8.37 10.53
N GLU A 661 19.74 -9.09 9.82
CA GLU A 661 20.77 -8.48 8.96
C GLU A 661 20.13 -7.72 7.79
N ARG A 662 19.05 -8.30 7.23
CA ARG A 662 18.30 -7.75 6.11
C ARG A 662 16.86 -8.23 6.12
N PHE A 663 15.95 -7.39 5.65
CA PHE A 663 14.55 -7.70 5.39
C PHE A 663 14.05 -6.90 4.18
N TYR A 664 12.87 -7.23 3.68
CA TYR A 664 12.33 -6.70 2.44
C TYR A 664 10.88 -6.25 2.60
N PHE A 665 10.44 -5.38 1.70
CA PHE A 665 9.06 -4.91 1.65
C PHE A 665 8.39 -5.38 0.36
N PRO A 666 7.47 -6.36 0.41
CA PRO A 666 6.59 -6.64 -0.72
C PRO A 666 5.77 -5.39 -1.08
N HIS A 667 5.67 -5.08 -2.36
CA HIS A 667 4.88 -3.96 -2.88
C HIS A 667 3.64 -4.45 -3.62
N ASN A 668 2.58 -3.64 -3.59
CA ASN A 668 1.41 -3.75 -4.44
C ASN A 668 1.00 -2.36 -4.94
N VAL A 669 0.05 -2.27 -5.86
CA VAL A 669 -0.38 -1.01 -6.47
C VAL A 669 -1.77 -0.60 -6.01
N ASP A 670 -2.07 0.69 -6.02
CA ASP A 670 -3.46 1.13 -6.05
C ASP A 670 -4.07 1.00 -7.47
N PHE A 671 -5.35 1.36 -7.63
CA PHE A 671 -6.01 1.27 -8.94
C PHE A 671 -5.43 2.19 -10.02
N ARG A 672 -4.57 3.15 -9.66
CA ARG A 672 -3.91 4.09 -10.58
C ARG A 672 -2.52 3.60 -10.97
N GLY A 673 -2.00 2.60 -10.27
CA GLY A 673 -0.66 2.04 -10.46
C GLY A 673 0.33 2.38 -9.35
N ARG A 674 0.06 3.38 -8.49
CA ARG A 674 1.05 3.81 -7.48
C ARG A 674 1.43 2.67 -6.55
N ALA A 675 2.72 2.38 -6.43
CA ALA A 675 3.22 1.30 -5.59
C ALA A 675 3.20 1.69 -4.09
N TYR A 676 2.87 0.72 -3.24
CA TYR A 676 2.82 0.84 -1.79
C TYR A 676 3.38 -0.43 -1.13
N PRO A 677 4.25 -0.30 -0.12
CA PRO A 677 4.60 -1.41 0.75
C PRO A 677 3.35 -2.05 1.36
N MET A 678 3.30 -3.38 1.35
CA MET A 678 2.18 -4.14 1.88
C MET A 678 2.10 -4.07 3.42
N HIS A 679 3.25 -3.94 4.08
CA HIS A 679 3.31 -3.74 5.53
C HIS A 679 2.89 -2.30 5.90
N PRO A 680 1.82 -2.09 6.69
CA PRO A 680 1.19 -0.76 6.81
C PRO A 680 1.81 0.17 7.87
N HIS A 681 2.61 -0.32 8.82
CA HIS A 681 3.05 0.47 9.98
C HIS A 681 4.46 1.03 9.87
N LEU A 682 5.48 0.16 9.72
CA LEU A 682 6.88 0.55 9.58
C LEU A 682 7.35 0.31 8.15
N ASN A 683 7.35 1.35 7.32
CA ASN A 683 7.85 1.30 5.95
C ASN A 683 8.44 2.66 5.55
N HIS A 684 9.17 2.69 4.43
CA HIS A 684 9.86 3.88 3.94
C HIS A 684 8.92 4.97 3.38
N LEU A 685 7.64 4.66 3.12
CA LEU A 685 6.61 5.66 2.80
C LEU A 685 6.08 6.39 4.04
N GLY A 686 6.47 5.97 5.25
CA GLY A 686 6.02 6.53 6.52
C GLY A 686 6.54 7.94 6.82
N SER A 687 6.36 8.36 8.08
CA SER A 687 6.82 9.66 8.61
C SER A 687 8.36 9.74 8.65
N ASP A 688 8.91 10.94 8.89
CA ASP A 688 10.35 11.19 9.03
C ASP A 688 11.05 10.15 9.93
N MET A 689 10.47 9.88 11.10
CA MET A 689 10.97 8.83 12.01
C MET A 689 11.05 7.45 11.34
N CYS A 690 10.03 7.02 10.59
CA CYS A 690 10.08 5.72 9.90
C CYS A 690 11.19 5.68 8.86
N ARG A 691 11.43 6.79 8.15
CA ARG A 691 12.49 6.90 7.14
C ARG A 691 13.87 6.92 7.78
N GLY A 692 14.06 7.66 8.88
CA GLY A 692 15.31 7.68 9.63
C GLY A 692 15.66 6.33 10.29
N LEU A 693 14.65 5.53 10.65
CA LEU A 693 14.83 4.18 11.19
C LEU A 693 15.28 3.16 10.14
N LEU A 694 15.09 3.44 8.85
CA LEU A 694 15.35 2.52 7.75
C LEU A 694 16.58 2.95 6.95
N GLN A 695 17.42 1.99 6.59
CA GLN A 695 18.57 2.17 5.69
C GLN A 695 18.69 0.95 4.78
N PHE A 696 19.45 1.04 3.69
CA PHE A 696 19.72 -0.13 2.86
C PHE A 696 20.53 -1.17 3.66
N ALA A 697 20.31 -2.46 3.39
CA ALA A 697 21.09 -3.50 4.08
C ALA A 697 22.49 -3.65 3.47
N ASP A 698 22.56 -3.64 2.15
CA ASP A 698 23.82 -3.68 1.42
C ASP A 698 24.48 -2.29 1.46
N ASP A 699 25.80 -2.25 1.50
CA ASP A 699 26.57 -1.01 1.52
C ASP A 699 27.29 -0.78 0.20
N ARG A 700 27.48 0.48 -0.17
CA ARG A 700 28.22 0.86 -1.38
C ARG A 700 29.27 1.93 -1.06
N PRO A 701 30.45 1.87 -1.69
CA PRO A 701 31.45 2.92 -1.54
C PRO A 701 30.88 4.26 -2.01
N LEU A 702 31.23 5.34 -1.32
CA LEU A 702 30.81 6.70 -1.73
C LEU A 702 31.38 7.08 -3.09
N GLY A 703 32.58 6.61 -3.43
CA GLY A 703 33.28 7.05 -4.63
C GLY A 703 33.62 8.55 -4.58
N PRO A 704 34.01 9.14 -5.72
CA PRO A 704 34.50 10.52 -5.76
C PRO A 704 33.42 11.55 -5.41
N ASN A 705 32.15 11.28 -5.78
CA ASN A 705 31.05 12.22 -5.65
C ASN A 705 30.06 11.88 -4.50
N GLY A 706 30.20 10.73 -3.84
CA GLY A 706 29.21 10.32 -2.83
C GLY A 706 29.19 11.21 -1.59
N LEU A 707 30.35 11.70 -1.12
CA LEU A 707 30.40 12.65 0.00
C LEU A 707 29.68 13.96 -0.35
N ARG A 708 29.84 14.44 -1.59
CA ARG A 708 29.13 15.61 -2.11
C ARG A 708 27.61 15.40 -2.05
N TRP A 709 27.11 14.23 -2.43
CA TRP A 709 25.68 13.91 -2.34
C TRP A 709 25.18 13.76 -0.90
N LEU A 710 26.01 13.27 0.04
CA LEU A 710 25.65 13.29 1.47
C LEU A 710 25.51 14.71 2.01
N TYR A 711 26.37 15.65 1.58
CA TYR A 711 26.25 17.06 1.98
C TYR A 711 24.97 17.68 1.40
N ILE A 712 24.68 17.44 0.12
CA ILE A 712 23.42 17.89 -0.49
C ILE A 712 22.21 17.30 0.25
N GLN A 713 22.25 16.03 0.62
CA GLN A 713 21.20 15.38 1.41
C GLN A 713 21.02 16.05 2.77
N ALA A 714 22.10 16.35 3.49
CA ALA A 714 22.03 17.04 4.79
C ALA A 714 21.39 18.43 4.65
N ALA A 715 21.78 19.19 3.63
CA ALA A 715 21.18 20.49 3.33
C ALA A 715 19.70 20.40 2.94
N ASN A 716 19.32 19.39 2.13
CA ASN A 716 17.93 19.14 1.75
C ASN A 716 17.05 18.81 2.96
N LEU A 717 17.55 17.98 3.89
CA LEU A 717 16.83 17.55 5.09
C LEU A 717 16.75 18.63 6.17
N TRP A 718 17.73 19.55 6.22
CA TRP A 718 17.65 20.73 7.08
C TRP A 718 16.47 21.63 6.70
N GLY A 719 16.29 21.87 5.40
CA GLY A 719 15.21 22.71 4.88
C GLY A 719 15.45 24.20 5.15
N GLY A 720 14.39 24.95 5.49
CA GLY A 720 14.51 26.36 5.88
C GLY A 720 14.99 27.30 4.77
N GLY A 721 14.86 26.89 3.50
CA GLY A 721 15.33 27.64 2.34
C GLY A 721 16.73 27.24 1.85
N VAL A 722 17.47 26.41 2.60
CA VAL A 722 18.77 25.88 2.17
C VAL A 722 18.61 24.94 0.96
N ASP A 723 17.53 24.16 0.93
CA ASP A 723 17.14 23.30 -0.19
C ASP A 723 16.85 24.08 -1.49
N LYS A 724 16.72 25.41 -1.42
CA LYS A 724 16.51 26.31 -2.57
C LYS A 724 17.79 26.92 -3.10
N LEU A 725 18.92 26.71 -2.42
CA LEU A 725 20.21 27.09 -2.96
C LEU A 725 20.60 26.18 -4.13
N PRO A 726 21.42 26.67 -5.07
CA PRO A 726 22.12 25.82 -6.02
C PRO A 726 22.90 24.73 -5.30
N LEU A 727 23.18 23.60 -5.97
CA LEU A 727 23.86 22.46 -5.34
C LEU A 727 25.18 22.84 -4.64
N GLU A 728 25.98 23.73 -5.23
CA GLU A 728 27.22 24.23 -4.63
C GLU A 728 26.97 25.11 -3.39
N GLY A 729 25.87 25.87 -3.38
CA GLY A 729 25.45 26.63 -2.20
C GLY A 729 25.00 25.73 -1.04
N ARG A 730 24.36 24.59 -1.36
CA ARG A 730 23.99 23.57 -0.37
C ARG A 730 25.22 22.92 0.27
N ILE A 731 26.23 22.61 -0.54
CA ILE A 731 27.51 22.05 -0.08
C ILE A 731 28.23 23.03 0.83
N LYS A 732 28.38 24.29 0.40
CA LYS A 732 29.01 25.33 1.19
C LYS A 732 28.35 25.52 2.55
N TRP A 733 27.01 25.48 2.60
CA TRP A 733 26.28 25.57 3.86
C TRP A 733 26.64 24.43 4.82
N VAL A 734 26.82 23.20 4.32
CA VAL A 734 27.27 22.06 5.15
C VAL A 734 28.70 22.25 5.63
N GLU A 735 29.61 22.73 4.79
CA GLU A 735 30.99 23.03 5.17
C GLU A 735 31.06 24.10 6.27
N ASP A 736 30.28 25.17 6.13
CA ASP A 736 30.19 26.26 7.11
C ASP A 736 29.61 25.77 8.47
N ASN A 737 28.76 24.74 8.46
CA ASN A 737 28.12 24.18 9.66
C ASN A 737 28.70 22.82 10.08
N LEU A 738 29.84 22.41 9.52
CA LEU A 738 30.37 21.05 9.67
C LEU A 738 30.63 20.71 11.14
N GLY A 739 31.15 21.65 11.93
CA GLY A 739 31.36 21.46 13.37
C GLY A 739 30.08 21.05 14.11
N LEU A 740 28.96 21.72 13.84
CA LEU A 740 27.67 21.42 14.46
C LEU A 740 27.11 20.07 14.00
N ILE A 741 27.32 19.71 12.73
CA ILE A 741 26.90 18.42 12.16
C ILE A 741 27.66 17.26 12.83
N LEU A 742 28.97 17.41 13.00
CA LEU A 742 29.80 16.42 13.67
C LEU A 742 29.47 16.32 15.16
N ASP A 743 29.20 17.45 15.83
CA ASP A 743 28.78 17.47 17.23
C ASP A 743 27.50 16.65 17.45
N ASN A 744 26.50 16.76 16.56
CA ASN A 744 25.26 15.97 16.64
C ASN A 744 25.51 14.46 16.55
N ALA A 745 26.51 14.04 15.77
CA ALA A 745 26.86 12.63 15.64
C ALA A 745 27.58 12.08 16.87
N THR A 746 28.30 12.93 17.61
CA THR A 746 29.02 12.53 18.83
C THR A 746 28.12 12.47 20.08
N ASP A 747 27.20 13.41 20.23
CA ASP A 747 26.29 13.49 21.38
C ASP A 747 24.85 13.82 20.96
N PRO A 748 24.09 12.82 20.45
CA PRO A 748 22.73 13.02 19.97
C PRO A 748 21.70 13.17 21.12
N PHE A 749 22.10 12.99 22.38
CA PHE A 749 21.18 12.85 23.53
C PHE A 749 21.07 14.08 24.45
N ARG A 750 21.63 15.25 24.08
CA ARG A 750 21.44 16.45 24.91
C ARG A 750 19.96 16.83 24.99
N LYS A 751 19.41 16.91 26.21
CA LYS A 751 18.01 17.31 26.41
C LYS A 751 17.83 18.82 26.23
N PRO A 752 16.74 19.30 25.59
CA PRO A 752 16.31 20.69 25.66
C PRO A 752 16.11 21.13 27.14
N PRO A 753 16.50 22.34 27.55
CA PRO A 753 16.20 22.85 28.88
C PRO A 753 14.68 23.04 29.03
N GLY A 754 14.16 22.77 30.23
CA GLY A 754 12.72 22.83 30.52
C GLY A 754 11.97 21.51 30.41
N SER A 755 12.66 20.37 30.22
CA SER A 755 12.08 19.02 30.18
C SER A 755 12.09 18.27 31.52
N ASP A 756 12.27 18.99 32.64
CA ASP A 756 12.20 18.40 33.98
C ASP A 756 10.72 18.25 34.44
N PRO A 757 10.25 17.06 34.87
CA PRO A 757 8.85 16.83 35.26
C PRO A 757 8.40 17.56 36.54
N SER A 758 9.28 18.33 37.15
CA SER A 758 9.10 18.94 38.48
C SER A 758 8.51 20.36 38.46
N PHE A 759 8.38 20.99 37.29
CA PHE A 759 7.77 22.31 37.15
C PHE A 759 6.44 22.26 36.40
N GLY A 760 5.37 22.52 37.15
CA GLY A 760 3.99 22.47 36.66
C GLY A 760 3.62 23.56 35.65
N ASN A 761 2.70 23.17 34.76
CA ASN A 761 1.76 24.02 34.01
C ASN A 761 2.23 25.42 33.61
N LEU A 762 2.85 25.50 32.43
CA LEU A 762 2.76 26.66 31.56
C LEU A 762 2.16 26.24 30.22
N SER A 763 1.16 27.00 29.81
CA SER A 763 0.31 26.83 28.64
C SER A 763 1.07 26.48 27.37
N SER A 764 0.56 25.48 26.65
CA SER A 764 0.90 25.17 25.26
C SER A 764 0.69 26.40 24.37
N GLY A 765 1.79 27.06 24.04
CA GLY A 765 1.84 28.23 23.19
C GLY A 765 3.19 28.91 23.34
N ASN A 766 4.24 28.31 22.79
CA ASN A 766 5.51 28.98 22.50
C ASN A 766 6.31 28.14 21.50
N THR A 767 6.00 28.34 20.22
CA THR A 767 7.07 28.48 19.23
C THR A 767 7.84 29.73 19.65
N ILE A 768 9.16 29.63 19.80
CA ILE A 768 10.02 30.74 20.22
C ILE A 768 9.85 31.89 19.21
N ASN A 769 9.06 32.89 19.58
CA ASN A 769 9.01 34.19 18.92
C ASN A 769 9.90 35.14 19.74
N THR A 770 10.94 35.63 19.08
CA THR A 770 11.74 36.79 19.49
C THR A 770 10.81 37.99 19.68
N HIS A 771 10.66 38.45 20.93
CA HIS A 771 10.02 39.73 21.23
C HIS A 771 11.00 40.87 20.94
N LEU A 772 10.70 41.72 19.95
CA LEU A 772 11.18 43.10 19.91
C LEU A 772 10.12 43.97 20.58
N GLY A 773 10.53 44.68 21.63
CA GLY A 773 9.68 45.57 22.40
C GLY A 773 9.35 46.86 21.65
N GLU A 774 8.10 47.31 21.80
CA GLU A 774 7.64 48.64 21.44
C GLU A 774 8.30 49.70 22.33
N GLY A 775 8.87 50.73 21.71
CA GLY A 775 9.33 51.93 22.39
C GLY A 775 8.19 52.93 22.61
N GLY A 776 8.10 53.49 23.81
CA GLY A 776 7.27 54.64 24.14
C GLY A 776 8.10 55.79 24.72
N GLY A 777 8.33 56.83 23.90
CA GLY A 777 8.34 58.25 24.25
C GLY A 777 9.41 58.84 25.18
N GLY A 778 10.18 59.81 24.65
CA GLY A 778 10.61 60.97 25.45
C GLY A 778 11.94 61.64 25.11
N GLY A 779 11.93 62.61 24.19
CA GLY A 779 12.60 63.92 24.40
C GLY A 779 14.06 64.11 23.96
N GLY A 780 14.24 64.95 22.92
CA GLY A 780 15.06 66.17 23.04
C GLY A 780 16.42 66.23 22.33
N HIS A 781 16.49 67.12 21.32
CA HIS A 781 17.67 67.90 20.86
C HIS A 781 18.86 67.13 20.22
N ARG A 782 19.61 67.62 19.22
CA ARG A 782 19.67 68.78 18.30
C ARG A 782 20.88 68.50 17.37
N GLU A 783 20.86 69.12 16.17
CA GLU A 783 22.03 69.55 15.34
C GLU A 783 22.95 68.44 14.77
N GLU A 784 23.01 68.20 13.46
CA GLU A 784 23.52 68.98 12.31
C GLU A 784 24.93 68.54 11.85
N GLU A 785 25.01 68.33 10.53
CA GLU A 785 26.16 68.47 9.63
C GLU A 785 27.18 67.31 9.37
N ASP A 786 27.23 67.03 8.06
CA ASP A 786 28.38 66.75 7.18
C ASP A 786 29.00 65.36 6.99
N GLY A 787 28.87 64.87 5.75
CA GLY A 787 30.04 64.78 4.88
C GLY A 787 30.51 63.39 4.43
N HIS A 788 30.32 63.12 3.13
CA HIS A 788 31.14 62.27 2.24
C HIS A 788 31.06 60.72 2.32
N GLY A 789 30.42 60.14 1.30
CA GLY A 789 31.13 59.53 0.17
C GLY A 789 31.74 58.12 0.30
N VAL A 790 31.19 57.23 -0.55
CA VAL A 790 31.83 56.07 -1.22
C VAL A 790 31.71 54.69 -0.54
N ASP A 791 30.80 53.90 -1.12
CA ASP A 791 30.84 52.45 -1.42
C ASP A 791 31.70 51.51 -0.56
N ASP A 792 31.02 50.67 0.24
CA ASP A 792 31.35 49.25 0.42
C ASP A 792 30.17 48.49 1.08
N ARG A 793 29.19 48.05 0.28
CA ARG A 793 28.07 47.18 0.73
C ARG A 793 28.35 45.70 0.48
N GLY A 794 29.47 45.22 1.03
CA GLY A 794 29.84 43.80 1.03
C GLY A 794 30.11 43.19 2.41
N HIS A 795 30.27 44.01 3.46
CA HIS A 795 30.80 43.54 4.75
C HIS A 795 30.03 44.10 5.96
N VAL A 796 28.73 43.83 6.09
CA VAL A 796 28.00 44.04 7.36
C VAL A 796 26.99 42.91 7.69
N LEU A 797 26.62 42.05 6.75
CA LEU A 797 25.63 40.98 7.01
C LEU A 797 26.19 39.70 7.65
N LEU A 798 27.52 39.58 7.78
CA LEU A 798 28.18 38.43 8.39
C LEU A 798 28.59 38.64 9.86
N GLN A 799 28.58 39.89 10.35
CA GLN A 799 28.97 40.21 11.74
C GLN A 799 27.78 40.41 12.69
N SER A 800 26.56 40.66 12.20
CA SER A 800 25.35 40.66 13.04
C SER A 800 24.77 39.26 13.30
N LEU A 801 25.24 38.24 12.57
CA LEU A 801 24.87 36.83 12.75
C LEU A 801 25.73 36.09 13.78
N LEU A 802 26.79 36.73 14.31
CA LEU A 802 27.77 36.10 15.22
C LEU A 802 27.90 36.79 16.59
N SER A 803 27.01 37.72 16.96
CA SER A 803 27.12 38.47 18.23
C SER A 803 26.04 38.19 19.28
N GLU A 804 25.24 37.14 19.15
CA GLU A 804 24.47 36.61 20.29
C GLU A 804 24.95 35.19 20.61
N THR A 805 25.92 35.14 21.52
CA THR A 805 26.48 33.92 22.07
C THR A 805 25.42 33.12 22.83
N SER A 806 25.41 31.81 22.56
CA SER A 806 25.09 30.73 23.50
C SER A 806 23.70 30.70 24.12
N ASP A 807 22.76 30.11 23.39
CA ASP A 807 21.78 29.20 24.00
C ASP A 807 22.02 27.78 23.47
N LEU A 808 23.10 27.14 23.97
CA LEU A 808 23.62 25.79 23.63
C LEU A 808 22.71 24.65 24.12
N SER A 809 21.44 24.95 24.38
CA SER A 809 20.60 24.13 25.24
C SER A 809 19.73 23.14 24.46
N THR A 810 19.51 23.35 23.15
CA THR A 810 18.81 22.42 22.24
C THR A 810 19.77 21.81 21.21
N PRO A 811 19.82 20.47 21.05
CA PRO A 811 20.56 19.85 19.94
C PRO A 811 20.20 20.43 18.59
N TYR A 812 21.22 20.67 17.78
CA TYR A 812 21.09 21.36 16.50
C TYR A 812 20.19 20.58 15.52
N TRP A 813 20.29 19.25 15.51
CA TRP A 813 19.50 18.38 14.63
C TRP A 813 17.97 18.45 14.85
N TYR A 814 17.49 18.86 16.03
CA TYR A 814 16.05 19.01 16.29
C TYR A 814 15.39 20.13 15.47
N ARG A 815 16.18 21.06 14.94
CA ARG A 815 15.69 22.23 14.19
C ARG A 815 15.47 21.94 12.70
N ALA A 816 15.98 20.82 12.20
CA ALA A 816 15.80 20.41 10.81
C ALA A 816 14.32 20.13 10.49
N GLU A 817 13.89 20.36 9.24
CA GLU A 817 12.55 19.99 8.78
C GLU A 817 12.31 18.47 8.84
N ALA A 818 13.35 17.68 8.63
CA ALA A 818 13.35 16.21 8.70
C ALA A 818 14.39 15.71 9.74
N PRO A 819 14.10 15.80 11.04
CA PRO A 819 15.10 15.69 12.11
C PRO A 819 15.76 14.31 12.20
N PHE A 820 15.02 13.21 12.12
CA PHE A 820 15.61 11.87 12.24
C PHE A 820 16.38 11.45 11.00
N GLN A 821 15.90 11.82 9.81
CA GLN A 821 16.66 11.61 8.57
C GLN A 821 17.94 12.46 8.57
N PHE A 822 17.87 13.72 9.00
CA PHE A 822 19.05 14.59 9.10
C PHE A 822 20.09 14.04 10.08
N LEU A 823 19.65 13.54 11.24
CA LEU A 823 20.53 12.88 12.20
C LEU A 823 21.19 11.61 11.61
N ALA A 824 20.44 10.81 10.84
CA ALA A 824 21.00 9.67 10.13
C ALA A 824 22.11 10.09 9.16
N THR A 825 21.93 11.19 8.43
CA THR A 825 22.95 11.76 7.55
C THR A 825 24.15 12.29 8.34
N CYS A 826 23.94 12.91 9.50
CA CYS A 826 25.04 13.38 10.37
C CYS A 826 25.96 12.22 10.80
N PHE A 827 25.38 11.08 11.21
CA PHE A 827 26.17 9.89 11.56
C PHE A 827 27.01 9.37 10.39
N ASP A 828 26.44 9.37 9.18
CA ASP A 828 27.11 8.85 8.00
C ASP A 828 28.24 9.78 7.53
N ILE A 829 28.02 11.10 7.55
CA ILE A 829 29.05 12.12 7.29
C ILE A 829 30.21 12.00 8.29
N TYR A 830 29.89 11.89 9.59
CA TYR A 830 30.90 11.74 10.63
C TYR A 830 31.78 10.52 10.39
N ARG A 831 31.18 9.36 10.07
CA ARG A 831 31.92 8.12 9.78
C ARG A 831 32.72 8.19 8.49
N ALA A 832 32.17 8.81 7.45
CA ALA A 832 32.87 9.01 6.17
C ALA A 832 34.14 9.86 6.37
N LEU A 833 34.06 10.95 7.12
CA LEU A 833 35.22 11.80 7.43
C LEU A 833 36.20 11.13 8.38
N ALA A 834 35.72 10.43 9.41
CA ALA A 834 36.55 9.69 10.36
C ALA A 834 37.31 8.51 9.73
N SER A 835 36.87 8.02 8.57
CA SER A 835 37.57 6.94 7.84
C SER A 835 38.95 7.37 7.29
N GLY A 836 39.20 8.67 7.16
CA GLY A 836 40.42 9.22 6.55
C GLY A 836 40.46 9.16 5.01
N ASP A 837 39.61 8.33 4.39
CA ASP A 837 39.44 8.23 2.93
C ASP A 837 37.94 8.13 2.58
N PRO A 838 37.21 9.27 2.57
CA PRO A 838 35.76 9.27 2.36
C PRO A 838 35.29 8.53 1.08
N PRO A 839 35.98 8.58 -0.07
CA PRO A 839 35.59 7.80 -1.26
C PRO A 839 35.50 6.29 -1.06
N SER A 840 36.33 5.68 -0.19
CA SER A 840 36.28 4.24 0.07
C SER A 840 35.30 3.85 1.19
N TYR A 841 34.81 4.82 1.98
CA TYR A 841 33.79 4.60 2.98
C TYR A 841 32.52 4.01 2.35
N ARG A 842 32.00 2.94 2.96
CA ARG A 842 30.84 2.20 2.46
C ARG A 842 29.59 2.65 3.21
N SER A 843 28.73 3.42 2.53
CA SER A 843 27.49 3.96 3.09
C SER A 843 26.28 3.08 2.78
N ARG A 844 25.36 3.01 3.75
CA ARG A 844 24.03 2.38 3.65
C ARG A 844 22.89 3.38 3.53
N LEU A 845 23.20 4.68 3.59
CA LEU A 845 22.18 5.72 3.69
C LEU A 845 21.51 5.93 2.32
N PRO A 846 20.16 5.90 2.24
CA PRO A 846 19.45 6.35 1.05
C PRO A 846 19.58 7.87 0.90
N VAL A 847 19.95 8.33 -0.28
CA VAL A 847 19.93 9.74 -0.68
C VAL A 847 18.72 9.98 -1.57
N HIS A 848 17.96 11.04 -1.31
CA HIS A 848 16.66 11.28 -1.93
C HIS A 848 16.82 12.29 -3.07
N GLN A 849 16.14 12.03 -4.18
CA GLN A 849 15.98 12.97 -5.29
C GLN A 849 14.48 13.20 -5.50
N ASP A 850 14.03 14.43 -5.25
CA ASP A 850 12.60 14.77 -5.24
C ASP A 850 12.22 15.58 -6.49
N GLY A 851 11.10 15.21 -7.12
CA GLY A 851 10.57 15.94 -8.27
C GLY A 851 10.05 17.35 -7.91
N SER A 852 10.42 18.35 -8.71
CA SER A 852 9.98 19.74 -8.55
C SER A 852 8.50 19.94 -8.96
N CYS A 853 7.57 19.52 -8.09
CA CYS A 853 6.13 19.46 -8.37
C CYS A 853 5.80 18.54 -9.55
N ASN A 854 6.03 17.24 -9.34
CA ASN A 854 5.96 16.19 -10.35
C ASN A 854 4.67 16.20 -11.21
N GLY A 855 3.50 16.48 -10.61
CA GLY A 855 2.25 16.60 -11.38
C GLY A 855 2.28 17.69 -12.46
N LEU A 856 2.86 18.86 -12.18
CA LEU A 856 3.05 19.92 -13.18
C LEU A 856 4.14 19.57 -14.19
N GLN A 857 5.19 18.84 -13.78
CA GLN A 857 6.21 18.33 -14.70
C GLN A 857 5.57 17.43 -15.77
N HIS A 858 4.69 16.51 -15.37
CA HIS A 858 3.96 15.67 -16.33
C HIS A 858 3.01 16.48 -17.22
N TYR A 859 2.29 17.48 -16.69
CA TYR A 859 1.45 18.34 -17.54
C TYR A 859 2.26 19.15 -18.55
N ALA A 860 3.39 19.73 -18.13
CA ALA A 860 4.26 20.51 -19.00
C ALA A 860 4.86 19.62 -20.11
N ALA A 861 5.25 18.39 -19.79
CA ALA A 861 5.75 17.43 -20.78
C ALA A 861 4.66 16.95 -21.76
N LEU A 862 3.45 16.64 -21.28
CA LEU A 862 2.30 16.26 -22.12
C LEU A 862 1.90 17.38 -23.08
N GLY A 863 1.83 18.61 -22.57
CA GLY A 863 1.43 19.79 -23.32
C GLY A 863 2.56 20.48 -24.08
N ARG A 864 3.80 19.98 -23.96
CA ARG A 864 5.03 20.62 -24.44
C ARG A 864 5.12 22.11 -24.08
N ASP A 865 4.76 22.45 -22.85
CA ASP A 865 4.70 23.83 -22.34
C ASP A 865 6.09 24.30 -21.89
N LEU A 866 6.73 25.18 -22.66
CA LEU A 866 8.07 25.69 -22.36
C LEU A 866 8.09 26.56 -21.09
N THR A 867 7.13 27.47 -20.94
CA THR A 867 7.03 28.37 -19.77
C THR A 867 6.73 27.57 -18.51
N GLY A 868 5.76 26.66 -18.59
CA GLY A 868 5.44 25.73 -17.51
C GLY A 868 6.63 24.84 -17.17
N GLY A 869 7.31 24.29 -18.18
CA GLY A 869 8.49 23.44 -18.03
C GLY A 869 9.67 24.14 -17.36
N TRP A 870 9.93 25.40 -17.71
CA TRP A 870 10.95 26.21 -17.05
C TRP A 870 10.65 26.38 -15.56
N ALA A 871 9.40 26.69 -15.20
CA ALA A 871 8.98 26.91 -13.81
C ALA A 871 9.07 25.66 -12.92
N VAL A 872 9.07 24.46 -13.52
CA VAL A 872 9.14 23.16 -12.83
C VAL A 872 10.44 22.39 -13.13
N ASN A 873 11.47 23.11 -13.56
CA ASN A 873 12.82 22.60 -13.75
C ASN A 873 12.95 21.47 -14.80
N LEU A 874 12.10 21.46 -15.84
CA LEU A 874 12.30 20.61 -17.02
C LEU A 874 13.36 21.20 -17.97
N CYS A 875 13.61 22.50 -17.90
CA CYS A 875 14.62 23.17 -18.71
C CYS A 875 15.96 23.25 -17.95
N PRO A 876 17.11 23.26 -18.66
CA PRO A 876 18.42 23.51 -18.08
C PRO A 876 18.48 24.91 -17.45
N VAL A 877 18.68 24.96 -16.14
CA VAL A 877 18.79 26.21 -15.37
C VAL A 877 19.96 26.11 -14.39
N GLU A 878 20.62 27.24 -14.12
CA GLU A 878 21.73 27.29 -13.16
C GLU A 878 21.25 27.26 -11.70
N ARG A 879 20.07 27.85 -11.45
CA ARG A 879 19.42 27.89 -10.13
C ARG A 879 18.07 27.17 -10.18
N PRO A 880 17.70 26.43 -9.12
CA PRO A 880 16.41 25.76 -9.08
C PRO A 880 15.28 26.80 -9.13
N GLN A 881 14.33 26.60 -10.03
CA GLN A 881 13.08 27.37 -10.07
C GLN A 881 12.13 26.81 -9.01
N ASP A 882 11.46 27.72 -8.31
CA ASP A 882 10.51 27.38 -7.25
C ASP A 882 9.14 27.95 -7.60
N VAL A 883 8.33 27.15 -8.31
CA VAL A 883 6.97 27.48 -8.76
C VAL A 883 6.10 28.08 -7.65
N TYR A 884 6.30 27.65 -6.40
CA TYR A 884 5.53 28.15 -5.26
C TYR A 884 5.87 29.60 -4.89
N THR A 885 7.14 29.98 -5.00
CA THR A 885 7.57 31.37 -4.76
C THR A 885 7.04 32.28 -5.87
N GLU A 886 7.09 31.82 -7.12
CA GLU A 886 6.58 32.61 -8.24
C GLU A 886 5.06 32.82 -8.17
N ILE A 887 4.29 31.76 -7.86
CA ILE A 887 2.85 31.90 -7.62
C ILE A 887 2.59 32.79 -6.41
N SER A 888 3.36 32.66 -5.32
CA SER A 888 3.21 33.53 -4.15
C SER A 888 3.44 35.00 -4.51
N ARG A 889 4.38 35.31 -5.40
CA ARG A 889 4.63 36.67 -5.91
C ARG A 889 3.42 37.18 -6.69
N MET A 890 2.91 36.40 -7.64
CA MET A 890 1.71 36.75 -8.43
C MET A 890 0.48 36.98 -7.53
N VAL A 891 0.27 36.10 -6.53
CA VAL A 891 -0.83 36.24 -5.57
C VAL A 891 -0.66 37.52 -4.77
N LYS A 892 0.54 37.82 -4.28
CA LYS A 892 0.81 39.05 -3.54
C LYS A 892 0.50 40.30 -4.38
N GLU A 893 0.94 40.32 -5.64
CA GLU A 893 0.65 41.44 -6.56
C GLU A 893 -0.84 41.62 -6.83
N GLN A 894 -1.61 40.52 -6.93
CA GLN A 894 -3.07 40.60 -7.07
C GLN A 894 -3.73 41.08 -5.77
N VAL A 895 -3.27 40.61 -4.62
CA VAL A 895 -3.76 41.04 -3.29
C VAL A 895 -3.51 42.52 -3.06
N ASP A 896 -2.31 43.02 -3.39
CA ASP A 896 -1.95 44.43 -3.26
C ASP A 896 -2.84 45.32 -4.16
N ARG A 897 -3.10 44.89 -5.41
CA ARG A 897 -4.03 45.57 -6.32
C ARG A 897 -5.46 45.60 -5.79
N ASP A 898 -5.97 44.46 -5.31
CA ASP A 898 -7.33 44.37 -4.79
C ASP A 898 -7.50 45.12 -3.47
N ALA A 899 -6.48 45.15 -2.63
CA ALA A 899 -6.46 45.93 -1.39
C ALA A 899 -6.50 47.44 -1.69
N ALA A 900 -5.74 47.90 -2.69
CA ALA A 900 -5.79 49.27 -3.19
C ALA A 900 -7.15 49.62 -3.82
N ALA A 901 -7.82 48.64 -4.45
CA ALA A 901 -9.18 48.78 -4.98
C ALA A 901 -10.29 48.72 -3.90
N GLY A 902 -9.94 48.57 -2.63
CA GLY A 902 -10.89 48.59 -1.51
C GLY A 902 -11.57 47.26 -1.21
N VAL A 903 -11.02 46.12 -1.67
CA VAL A 903 -11.56 44.79 -1.35
C VAL A 903 -11.29 44.45 0.13
N PRO A 904 -12.33 44.28 0.97
CA PRO A 904 -12.13 44.10 2.42
C PRO A 904 -11.33 42.85 2.79
N GLU A 905 -11.53 41.74 2.08
CA GLU A 905 -10.80 40.50 2.30
C GLU A 905 -9.30 40.63 1.98
N ALA A 906 -8.95 41.38 0.93
CA ALA A 906 -7.57 41.63 0.54
C ALA A 906 -6.85 42.53 1.55
N GLN A 907 -7.53 43.60 2.00
CA GLN A 907 -7.02 44.48 3.06
C GLN A 907 -6.83 43.72 4.37
N THR A 908 -7.78 42.85 4.74
CA THR A 908 -7.68 42.02 5.93
C THR A 908 -6.49 41.06 5.81
N LEU A 909 -6.32 40.39 4.66
CA LEU A 909 -5.20 39.47 4.43
C LEU A 909 -3.85 40.21 4.57
N LEU A 910 -3.72 41.37 3.91
CA LEU A 910 -2.51 42.18 3.92
C LEU A 910 -2.17 42.70 5.33
N ALA A 911 -3.18 43.11 6.11
CA ALA A 911 -3.01 43.62 7.47
C ALA A 911 -2.70 42.53 8.50
N SER A 912 -3.15 41.30 8.28
CA SER A 912 -3.07 40.20 9.25
C SER A 912 -1.89 39.27 9.03
N THR A 913 -1.44 39.07 7.79
CA THR A 913 -0.38 38.10 7.46
C THR A 913 0.30 38.44 6.13
N ALA A 914 1.62 38.23 6.03
CA ALA A 914 2.29 38.25 4.73
C ALA A 914 1.85 37.05 3.86
N VAL A 915 1.43 37.32 2.61
CA VAL A 915 1.30 36.29 1.58
C VAL A 915 2.70 35.75 1.29
N ASP A 916 2.92 34.47 1.59
CA ASP A 916 4.20 33.81 1.40
C ASP A 916 4.05 32.43 0.77
N ARG A 917 5.20 31.86 0.39
CA ARG A 917 5.31 30.52 -0.20
C ARG A 917 4.58 29.44 0.62
N LYS A 918 4.67 29.47 1.96
CA LYS A 918 4.11 28.43 2.84
C LYS A 918 2.58 28.45 2.83
N LEU A 919 1.97 29.62 2.63
CA LEU A 919 0.52 29.78 2.50
C LEU A 919 -0.01 29.10 1.23
N VAL A 920 0.66 29.28 0.09
CA VAL A 920 0.19 28.81 -1.23
C VAL A 920 0.66 27.39 -1.59
N LYS A 921 1.81 26.93 -1.06
CA LYS A 921 2.47 25.66 -1.43
C LYS A 921 1.51 24.47 -1.46
N GLN A 922 0.76 24.26 -0.39
CA GLN A 922 -0.12 23.10 -0.28
C GLN A 922 -1.26 23.14 -1.30
N THR A 923 -1.83 24.31 -1.56
CA THR A 923 -2.89 24.48 -2.55
C THR A 923 -2.36 24.25 -3.96
N VAL A 924 -1.24 24.87 -4.33
CA VAL A 924 -0.60 24.65 -5.65
C VAL A 924 -0.28 23.16 -5.87
N MET A 925 0.38 22.53 -4.89
CA MET A 925 0.78 21.11 -4.96
C MET A 925 -0.41 20.17 -5.11
N THR A 926 -1.56 20.48 -4.51
CA THR A 926 -2.73 19.58 -4.52
C THR A 926 -3.76 19.90 -5.60
N SER A 927 -3.76 21.12 -6.16
CA SER A 927 -4.67 21.53 -7.24
C SER A 927 -4.45 20.71 -8.52
N VAL A 928 -3.19 20.41 -8.86
CA VAL A 928 -2.88 19.51 -9.99
C VAL A 928 -3.37 18.09 -9.79
N TYR A 929 -3.59 17.69 -8.54
CA TYR A 929 -4.18 16.41 -8.17
C TYR A 929 -5.69 16.51 -7.88
N GLY A 930 -6.35 17.53 -8.43
CA GLY A 930 -7.81 17.64 -8.48
C GLY A 930 -8.45 18.14 -7.19
N VAL A 931 -7.70 18.88 -6.35
CA VAL A 931 -8.30 19.58 -5.22
C VAL A 931 -9.35 20.58 -5.71
N THR A 932 -10.54 20.47 -5.14
CA THR A 932 -11.63 21.42 -5.39
C THR A 932 -11.40 22.74 -4.66
N PHE A 933 -12.07 23.81 -5.09
CA PHE A 933 -12.06 25.10 -4.39
C PHE A 933 -12.33 24.98 -2.88
N VAL A 934 -13.26 24.10 -2.48
CA VAL A 934 -13.58 23.87 -1.05
C VAL A 934 -12.38 23.29 -0.30
N GLY A 935 -11.63 22.38 -0.94
CA GLY A 935 -10.41 21.80 -0.38
C GLY A 935 -9.28 22.82 -0.30
N ALA A 936 -9.05 23.58 -1.37
CA ALA A 936 -8.07 24.66 -1.41
C ALA A 936 -8.31 25.69 -0.29
N ARG A 937 -9.56 26.15 -0.13
CA ARG A 937 -9.99 27.03 0.96
C ARG A 937 -9.70 26.44 2.33
N ALA A 938 -9.99 25.15 2.54
CA ALA A 938 -9.74 24.50 3.83
C ALA A 938 -8.25 24.41 4.16
N GLN A 939 -7.40 24.15 3.16
CA GLN A 939 -5.94 24.12 3.33
C GLN A 939 -5.40 25.50 3.72
N ILE A 940 -5.77 26.55 2.97
CA ILE A 940 -5.36 27.93 3.28
C ILE A 940 -5.89 28.35 4.65
N GLY A 941 -7.15 28.02 4.96
CA GLY A 941 -7.73 28.30 6.28
C GLY A 941 -7.00 27.62 7.43
N SER A 942 -6.49 26.40 7.23
CA SER A 942 -5.63 25.74 8.22
C SER A 942 -4.33 26.50 8.44
N ARG A 943 -3.69 26.97 7.36
CA ARG A 943 -2.45 27.76 7.43
C ARG A 943 -2.64 29.13 8.06
N LEU A 944 -3.77 29.79 7.79
CA LEU A 944 -4.13 31.04 8.45
C LEU A 944 -4.36 30.82 9.94
N ARG A 945 -5.04 29.73 10.33
CA ARG A 945 -5.23 29.38 11.74
C ARG A 945 -3.92 29.12 12.47
N GLU A 946 -2.97 28.42 11.84
CA GLU A 946 -1.62 28.20 12.38
C GLU A 946 -0.87 29.51 12.65
N ARG A 947 -1.21 30.60 11.96
CA ARG A 947 -0.63 31.93 12.12
C ARG A 947 -1.35 32.81 13.14
N GLY A 948 -2.29 32.25 13.93
CA GLY A 948 -2.99 33.00 14.97
C GLY A 948 -4.22 33.77 14.49
N PHE A 949 -4.80 33.42 13.34
CA PHE A 949 -6.04 34.04 12.87
C PHE A 949 -7.25 33.49 13.66
N GLU A 950 -7.77 34.28 14.62
CA GLU A 950 -8.78 33.81 15.58
C GLU A 950 -10.24 34.01 15.13
N ASP A 951 -10.54 35.06 14.36
CA ASP A 951 -11.91 35.31 13.88
C ASP A 951 -12.29 34.31 12.79
N ASN A 952 -13.13 33.33 13.16
CA ASN A 952 -13.61 32.28 12.27
C ASN A 952 -14.40 32.81 11.06
N HIS A 953 -15.12 33.92 11.19
CA HIS A 953 -15.95 34.46 10.09
C HIS A 953 -15.08 35.21 9.08
N ALA A 954 -14.19 36.08 9.56
CA ALA A 954 -13.21 36.75 8.71
C ALA A 954 -12.27 35.73 8.04
N MET A 955 -11.76 34.75 8.80
CA MET A 955 -10.90 33.69 8.27
C MET A 955 -11.60 32.92 7.14
N TYR A 956 -12.90 32.62 7.26
CA TYR A 956 -13.65 31.96 6.19
C TYR A 956 -13.63 32.77 4.90
N LYS A 957 -13.92 34.08 4.97
CA LYS A 957 -13.95 34.98 3.81
C LYS A 957 -12.56 35.17 3.20
N VAL A 958 -11.56 35.44 4.04
CA VAL A 958 -10.15 35.61 3.63
C VAL A 958 -9.62 34.34 2.98
N SER A 959 -9.95 33.16 3.52
CA SER A 959 -9.58 31.87 2.91
C SER A 959 -10.24 31.66 1.55
N CYS A 960 -11.51 32.05 1.38
CA CYS A 960 -12.20 31.98 0.09
C CYS A 960 -11.53 32.86 -0.96
N TYR A 961 -11.25 34.11 -0.60
CA TYR A 961 -10.59 35.07 -1.47
C TYR A 961 -9.19 34.58 -1.86
N SER A 962 -8.36 34.21 -0.86
CA SER A 962 -7.00 33.71 -1.06
C SER A 962 -6.96 32.46 -1.94
N ALA A 963 -7.88 31.51 -1.73
CA ALA A 963 -7.97 30.30 -2.55
C ALA A 963 -8.33 30.60 -4.01
N ARG A 964 -9.24 31.56 -4.24
CA ARG A 964 -9.63 31.98 -5.59
C ARG A 964 -8.42 32.60 -6.30
N VAL A 965 -7.80 33.61 -5.70
CA VAL A 965 -6.64 34.31 -6.27
C VAL A 965 -5.49 33.32 -6.55
N THR A 966 -5.20 32.42 -5.62
CA THR A 966 -4.14 31.41 -5.81
C THR A 966 -4.43 30.48 -7.00
N LEU A 967 -5.68 30.04 -7.17
CA LEU A 967 -6.06 29.19 -8.29
C LEU A 967 -6.04 29.96 -9.61
N ASP A 968 -6.45 31.23 -9.61
CA ASP A 968 -6.44 32.07 -10.81
C ASP A 968 -5.00 32.32 -11.28
N CYS A 969 -4.07 32.68 -10.38
CA CYS A 969 -2.64 32.83 -10.72
C CYS A 969 -2.01 31.51 -11.19
N LEU A 970 -2.35 30.37 -10.58
CA LEU A 970 -1.89 29.05 -11.03
C LEU A 970 -2.35 28.75 -12.46
N HIS A 971 -3.62 29.01 -12.76
CA HIS A 971 -4.19 28.78 -14.09
C HIS A 971 -3.65 29.77 -15.13
N GLU A 972 -3.29 30.98 -14.72
CA GLU A 972 -2.64 31.97 -15.58
C GLU A 972 -1.26 31.49 -16.03
N MET A 973 -0.47 30.95 -15.08
CA MET A 973 0.88 30.46 -15.32
C MET A 973 0.93 29.15 -16.13
N PHE A 974 -0.05 28.24 -15.94
CA PHE A 974 -0.05 26.91 -16.57
C PHE A 974 -1.27 26.70 -17.48
N GLN A 975 -1.37 27.47 -18.56
CA GLN A 975 -2.49 27.39 -19.51
C GLN A 975 -2.57 26.03 -20.21
N SER A 976 -1.43 25.44 -20.60
CA SER A 976 -1.42 24.14 -21.28
C SER A 976 -1.96 23.03 -20.36
N ALA A 977 -1.51 23.01 -19.11
CA ALA A 977 -2.02 22.09 -18.09
C ALA A 977 -3.54 22.26 -17.88
N LYS A 978 -4.03 23.52 -17.83
CA LYS A 978 -5.46 23.83 -17.72
C LYS A 978 -6.26 23.29 -18.90
N HIS A 979 -5.78 23.47 -20.14
CA HIS A 979 -6.46 22.95 -21.32
C HIS A 979 -6.53 21.41 -21.32
N ILE A 980 -5.44 20.73 -20.95
CA ILE A 980 -5.43 19.26 -20.84
C ILE A 980 -6.40 18.79 -19.74
N MET A 981 -6.39 19.42 -18.56
CA MET A 981 -7.33 19.10 -17.48
C MET A 981 -8.80 19.28 -17.90
N GLN A 982 -9.10 20.34 -18.66
CA GLN A 982 -10.43 20.60 -19.19
C GLN A 982 -10.83 19.56 -20.24
N TRP A 983 -9.92 19.19 -21.14
CA TRP A 983 -10.14 18.16 -22.15
C TRP A 983 -10.43 16.79 -21.50
N LEU A 984 -9.58 16.35 -20.57
CA LEU A 984 -9.81 15.11 -19.80
C LEU A 984 -11.17 15.16 -19.09
N SER A 985 -11.46 16.25 -18.39
CA SER A 985 -12.75 16.43 -17.70
C SER A 985 -13.94 16.32 -18.67
N GLU A 986 -13.82 16.85 -19.88
CA GLU A 986 -14.88 16.80 -20.88
C GLU A 986 -15.10 15.39 -21.42
N CYS A 987 -14.03 14.65 -21.71
CA CYS A 987 -14.10 13.23 -22.07
C CYS A 987 -14.80 12.41 -20.98
N ALA A 988 -14.39 12.57 -19.72
CA ALA A 988 -15.03 11.91 -18.59
C ALA A 988 -16.51 12.31 -18.41
N ARG A 989 -16.85 13.57 -18.71
CA ARG A 989 -18.25 14.05 -18.67
C ARG A 989 -19.11 13.36 -19.73
N LEU A 990 -18.59 13.13 -20.93
CA LEU A 990 -19.31 12.44 -22.00
C LEU A 990 -19.56 10.97 -21.66
N ILE A 991 -18.52 10.25 -21.21
CA ILE A 991 -18.61 8.84 -20.79
C ILE A 991 -19.60 8.68 -19.62
N ALA A 992 -19.48 9.55 -18.61
CA ALA A 992 -20.35 9.49 -17.44
C ALA A 992 -21.82 9.86 -17.73
N ARG A 993 -22.11 10.59 -18.82
CA ARG A 993 -23.50 10.88 -19.23
C ARG A 993 -24.24 9.59 -19.60
N GLU A 994 -23.56 8.68 -20.30
CA GLU A 994 -24.01 7.33 -20.66
C GLU A 994 -23.94 6.32 -19.50
N ASN A 995 -23.71 6.80 -18.28
CA ASN A 995 -23.65 5.98 -17.06
C ASN A 995 -22.53 4.91 -17.08
N ARG A 996 -21.48 5.13 -17.86
CA ARG A 996 -20.27 4.29 -17.91
C ARG A 996 -19.17 4.87 -17.02
N SER A 997 -18.28 4.00 -16.54
CA SER A 997 -17.11 4.43 -15.75
C SER A 997 -15.96 4.69 -16.70
N VAL A 998 -15.15 5.71 -16.41
CA VAL A 998 -13.96 5.99 -17.23
C VAL A 998 -12.92 4.90 -16.94
N GLY A 999 -12.45 4.27 -18.01
CA GLY A 999 -11.33 3.33 -18.02
C GLY A 999 -10.24 3.80 -18.99
N TRP A 1000 -9.00 3.39 -18.73
CA TRP A 1000 -7.87 3.53 -19.65
C TRP A 1000 -6.78 2.55 -19.26
N THR A 1001 -5.83 2.31 -20.15
CA THR A 1001 -4.66 1.48 -19.90
C THR A 1001 -3.43 2.36 -19.70
N THR A 1002 -2.67 2.11 -18.63
CA THR A 1002 -1.40 2.83 -18.42
C THR A 1002 -0.37 2.47 -19.49
N PRO A 1003 0.67 3.29 -19.72
CA PRO A 1003 1.80 2.92 -20.58
C PRO A 1003 2.52 1.63 -20.17
N MET A 1004 2.28 1.15 -18.94
CA MET A 1004 2.81 -0.12 -18.42
C MET A 1004 1.89 -1.33 -18.64
N GLY A 1005 0.75 -1.15 -19.31
CA GLY A 1005 -0.24 -2.21 -19.55
C GLY A 1005 -1.23 -2.45 -18.39
N LEU A 1006 -1.14 -1.70 -17.28
CA LEU A 1006 -2.11 -1.79 -16.19
C LEU A 1006 -3.47 -1.20 -16.61
N PRO A 1007 -4.59 -1.96 -16.56
CA PRO A 1007 -5.92 -1.41 -16.79
C PRO A 1007 -6.42 -0.65 -15.56
N VAL A 1008 -6.80 0.60 -15.75
CA VAL A 1008 -7.30 1.51 -14.72
C VAL A 1008 -8.77 1.77 -14.94
N ILE A 1009 -9.60 1.57 -13.91
CA ILE A 1009 -11.02 1.92 -13.92
C ILE A 1009 -11.34 2.78 -12.72
N GLN A 1010 -12.02 3.91 -12.94
CA GLN A 1010 -12.48 4.77 -11.85
C GLN A 1010 -13.69 4.14 -11.10
N PRO A 1011 -13.57 3.80 -9.81
CA PRO A 1011 -14.60 3.06 -9.07
C PRO A 1011 -15.73 3.97 -8.54
N TYR A 1012 -15.93 5.16 -9.10
CA TYR A 1012 -16.82 6.18 -8.56
C TYR A 1012 -18.29 5.92 -8.94
N ARG A 1013 -18.92 4.96 -8.25
CA ARG A 1013 -20.35 4.63 -8.35
C ARG A 1013 -21.11 4.99 -7.07
N LYS A 1014 -22.41 5.23 -7.17
CA LYS A 1014 -23.25 5.40 -5.99
C LYS A 1014 -23.22 4.12 -5.18
N LYS A 1015 -22.81 4.18 -3.92
CA LYS A 1015 -22.79 2.99 -3.06
C LYS A 1015 -24.20 2.56 -2.71
N SER A 1016 -24.54 1.29 -2.90
CA SER A 1016 -25.72 0.68 -2.29
C SER A 1016 -25.44 0.33 -0.84
N GLN A 1017 -26.50 0.37 -0.05
CA GLN A 1017 -26.48 -0.17 1.31
C GLN A 1017 -27.19 -1.51 1.28
N GLN A 1018 -26.49 -2.58 1.67
CA GLN A 1018 -27.11 -3.88 1.90
C GLN A 1018 -27.41 -4.02 3.38
N HIS A 1019 -28.66 -4.34 3.69
CA HIS A 1019 -29.08 -4.65 5.04
C HIS A 1019 -28.86 -6.13 5.31
N VAL A 1020 -27.88 -6.44 6.15
CA VAL A 1020 -27.59 -7.81 6.57
C VAL A 1020 -28.20 -8.04 7.95
N ARG A 1021 -29.20 -8.92 8.02
CA ARG A 1021 -29.72 -9.41 9.30
C ARG A 1021 -28.64 -10.26 9.96
N THR A 1022 -28.35 -9.98 11.23
CA THR A 1022 -27.43 -10.76 12.06
C THR A 1022 -28.10 -11.09 13.40
N VAL A 1023 -27.40 -11.85 14.26
CA VAL A 1023 -27.93 -12.29 15.57
C VAL A 1023 -28.16 -11.11 16.54
N LEU A 1024 -27.33 -10.07 16.49
CA LEU A 1024 -27.44 -8.92 17.41
C LEU A 1024 -28.24 -7.75 16.83
N GLN A 1025 -28.04 -7.41 15.56
CA GLN A 1025 -28.71 -6.27 14.91
C GLN A 1025 -28.77 -6.41 13.39
N ARG A 1026 -29.46 -5.50 12.72
CA ARG A 1026 -29.40 -5.37 11.26
C ARG A 1026 -28.23 -4.47 10.89
N LEU A 1027 -27.16 -5.07 10.37
CA LEU A 1027 -25.99 -4.33 9.90
C LEU A 1027 -26.27 -3.69 8.54
N VAL A 1028 -25.68 -2.53 8.32
CA VAL A 1028 -25.67 -1.86 7.02
C VAL A 1028 -24.27 -1.99 6.46
N LEU A 1029 -24.11 -2.85 5.46
CA LEU A 1029 -22.85 -3.01 4.73
C LEU A 1029 -22.91 -2.18 3.45
N ALA A 1030 -21.75 -1.66 3.03
CA ALA A 1030 -21.63 -1.17 1.66
C ALA A 1030 -21.74 -2.38 0.72
N ASN A 1031 -22.61 -2.29 -0.27
CA ASN A 1031 -22.64 -3.23 -1.38
C ASN A 1031 -21.80 -2.60 -2.50
N ASP A 1032 -20.72 -3.27 -2.86
CA ASP A 1032 -19.77 -2.82 -3.89
C ASP A 1032 -20.08 -3.45 -5.25
N GLN A 1033 -21.31 -3.95 -5.46
CA GLN A 1033 -21.78 -4.34 -6.79
C GLN A 1033 -21.78 -3.14 -7.75
N ASP A 1034 -21.32 -3.37 -8.97
CA ASP A 1034 -21.21 -2.34 -10.01
C ASP A 1034 -22.57 -2.01 -10.69
N ASP A 1035 -23.68 -2.52 -10.16
CA ASP A 1035 -25.05 -2.33 -10.66
C ASP A 1035 -25.57 -0.88 -10.47
N LYS A 1036 -24.88 -0.09 -9.66
CA LYS A 1036 -25.28 1.29 -9.35
C LYS A 1036 -24.78 2.32 -10.35
N PRO A 1037 -25.57 3.40 -10.55
CA PRO A 1037 -25.19 4.44 -11.48
C PRO A 1037 -23.92 5.16 -11.03
N VAL A 1038 -23.14 5.62 -12.02
CA VAL A 1038 -21.89 6.34 -11.80
C VAL A 1038 -22.13 7.69 -11.15
N MET A 1039 -21.22 8.10 -10.28
CA MET A 1039 -21.22 9.45 -9.71
C MET A 1039 -20.65 10.43 -10.75
N LYS A 1040 -21.50 10.91 -11.66
CA LYS A 1040 -21.12 11.74 -12.82
C LYS A 1040 -20.12 12.86 -12.48
N GLN A 1041 -20.39 13.63 -11.43
CA GLN A 1041 -19.51 14.72 -11.00
C GLN A 1041 -18.13 14.22 -10.54
N ARG A 1042 -18.08 13.11 -9.79
CA ARG A 1042 -16.84 12.54 -9.26
C ARG A 1042 -15.99 11.93 -10.37
N GLN A 1043 -16.59 11.23 -11.33
CA GLN A 1043 -15.88 10.72 -12.52
C GLN A 1043 -15.18 11.87 -13.24
N ARG A 1044 -15.93 12.95 -13.53
CA ARG A 1044 -15.41 14.15 -14.18
C ARG A 1044 -14.24 14.79 -13.43
N THR A 1045 -14.41 15.14 -12.16
CA THR A 1045 -13.39 15.87 -11.41
C THR A 1045 -12.17 15.03 -11.04
N ALA A 1046 -12.31 13.71 -11.01
CA ALA A 1046 -11.23 12.81 -10.60
C ALA A 1046 -10.45 12.20 -11.78
N PHE A 1047 -10.90 12.39 -13.02
CA PHE A 1047 -10.19 11.80 -14.17
C PHE A 1047 -8.83 12.47 -14.43
N PRO A 1048 -8.72 13.81 -14.53
CA PRO A 1048 -7.42 14.46 -14.70
C PRO A 1048 -6.36 14.03 -13.66
N PRO A 1049 -6.63 14.05 -12.35
CA PRO A 1049 -5.62 13.67 -11.38
C PRO A 1049 -5.32 12.17 -11.38
N ASN A 1050 -6.29 11.29 -11.65
CA ASN A 1050 -6.00 9.86 -11.70
C ASN A 1050 -5.17 9.50 -12.93
N TYR A 1051 -5.38 10.19 -14.05
CA TYR A 1051 -4.57 9.99 -15.26
C TYR A 1051 -3.12 10.42 -15.02
N ILE A 1052 -2.87 11.61 -14.45
CA ILE A 1052 -1.52 12.05 -14.08
C ILE A 1052 -0.88 11.12 -13.04
N HIS A 1053 -1.64 10.66 -12.04
CA HIS A 1053 -1.17 9.65 -11.07
C HIS A 1053 -0.83 8.30 -11.71
N SER A 1054 -1.36 8.00 -12.89
CA SER A 1054 -0.99 6.77 -13.60
C SER A 1054 0.29 6.93 -14.41
N ILE A 1055 0.54 8.14 -14.91
CA ILE A 1055 1.78 8.48 -15.61
C ILE A 1055 2.95 8.63 -14.62
N ASP A 1056 2.74 9.27 -13.47
CA ASP A 1056 3.78 9.38 -12.43
C ASP A 1056 4.24 8.00 -11.94
N SER A 1057 3.27 7.09 -11.73
CA SER A 1057 3.56 5.73 -11.35
C SER A 1057 4.29 4.96 -12.44
N SER A 1058 3.93 5.18 -13.71
CA SER A 1058 4.61 4.54 -14.85
C SER A 1058 6.06 5.00 -14.94
N HIS A 1059 6.33 6.28 -14.73
CA HIS A 1059 7.70 6.83 -14.70
C HIS A 1059 8.54 6.22 -13.58
N MET A 1060 8.00 6.14 -12.37
CA MET A 1060 8.69 5.50 -11.23
C MET A 1060 8.95 4.02 -11.51
N MET A 1061 7.99 3.28 -12.05
CA MET A 1061 8.12 1.85 -12.35
C MET A 1061 9.17 1.57 -13.43
N LEU A 1062 9.16 2.33 -14.52
CA LEU A 1062 10.19 2.25 -15.57
C LEU A 1062 11.58 2.54 -15.01
N THR A 1063 11.69 3.56 -14.16
CA THR A 1063 12.95 3.93 -13.50
C THR A 1063 13.42 2.82 -12.57
N ALA A 1064 12.52 2.19 -11.81
CA ALA A 1064 12.85 1.07 -10.91
C ALA A 1064 13.38 -0.15 -11.66
N ILE A 1065 12.77 -0.52 -12.79
CA ILE A 1065 13.24 -1.61 -13.66
C ILE A 1065 14.64 -1.30 -14.17
N ALA A 1066 14.84 -0.12 -14.75
CA ALA A 1066 16.12 0.28 -15.32
C ALA A 1066 17.23 0.40 -14.24
N CYS A 1067 16.89 0.84 -13.02
CA CYS A 1067 17.82 0.85 -11.90
C CYS A 1067 18.21 -0.57 -11.48
N ARG A 1068 17.26 -1.50 -11.37
CA ARG A 1068 17.55 -2.91 -11.06
C ARG A 1068 18.46 -3.54 -12.10
N ASP A 1069 18.18 -3.32 -13.38
CA ASP A 1069 18.94 -3.90 -14.48
C ASP A 1069 20.37 -3.29 -14.55
N ALA A 1070 20.53 -2.03 -14.13
CA ALA A 1070 21.83 -1.39 -13.91
C ALA A 1070 22.53 -1.81 -12.59
N GLY A 1071 21.91 -2.69 -11.81
CA GLY A 1071 22.43 -3.16 -10.52
C GLY A 1071 22.43 -2.08 -9.44
N LEU A 1072 21.47 -1.15 -9.45
CA LEU A 1072 21.29 -0.10 -8.45
C LEU A 1072 20.17 -0.46 -7.47
N ASP A 1073 20.42 -0.27 -6.18
CA ASP A 1073 19.36 -0.33 -5.17
C ASP A 1073 18.47 0.91 -5.33
N PHE A 1074 17.16 0.66 -5.48
CA PHE A 1074 16.16 1.70 -5.73
C PHE A 1074 15.00 1.59 -4.75
N ALA A 1075 14.58 2.71 -4.18
CA ALA A 1075 13.33 2.84 -3.46
C ALA A 1075 12.60 4.10 -3.92
N GLY A 1076 11.27 4.04 -3.97
CA GLY A 1076 10.43 5.14 -4.46
C GLY A 1076 9.33 5.49 -3.47
N VAL A 1077 9.30 6.75 -3.03
CA VAL A 1077 8.15 7.34 -2.33
C VAL A 1077 7.39 8.20 -3.33
N HIS A 1078 6.67 7.55 -4.24
CA HIS A 1078 5.94 8.18 -5.33
C HIS A 1078 6.84 9.05 -6.23
N ASP A 1079 6.96 10.35 -5.95
CA ASP A 1079 7.72 11.36 -6.69
C ASP A 1079 9.10 11.66 -6.09
N SER A 1080 9.56 10.80 -5.17
CA SER A 1080 10.87 10.86 -4.50
C SER A 1080 11.61 9.55 -4.71
N PHE A 1081 12.77 9.59 -5.36
CA PHE A 1081 13.55 8.42 -5.78
C PHE A 1081 14.86 8.32 -5.00
N TRP A 1082 15.14 7.14 -4.44
CA TRP A 1082 16.23 6.94 -3.49
C TRP A 1082 17.20 5.87 -3.98
N THR A 1083 18.49 6.15 -3.81
CA THR A 1083 19.58 5.19 -4.05
C THR A 1083 20.76 5.51 -3.13
N HIS A 1084 21.86 4.75 -3.22
CA HIS A 1084 23.08 5.06 -2.47
C HIS A 1084 23.72 6.37 -2.92
N ALA A 1085 24.37 7.09 -2.00
CA ALA A 1085 25.06 8.35 -2.29
C ALA A 1085 26.05 8.25 -3.48
N GLY A 1086 26.78 7.14 -3.60
CA GLY A 1086 27.72 6.91 -4.71
C GLY A 1086 27.08 6.62 -6.07
N THR A 1087 25.77 6.34 -6.12
CA THR A 1087 25.04 5.96 -7.35
C THR A 1087 23.97 6.97 -7.76
N VAL A 1088 23.84 8.09 -7.05
CA VAL A 1088 22.85 9.14 -7.33
C VAL A 1088 22.96 9.69 -8.75
N GLU A 1089 24.17 9.90 -9.26
CA GLU A 1089 24.37 10.43 -10.62
C GLU A 1089 23.88 9.46 -11.70
N GLN A 1090 24.13 8.17 -11.50
CA GLN A 1090 23.67 7.12 -12.42
C GLN A 1090 22.14 7.01 -12.39
N MET A 1091 21.52 7.02 -11.20
CA MET A 1091 20.05 7.06 -11.07
C MET A 1091 19.48 8.34 -11.72
N ASN A 1092 20.12 9.49 -11.54
CA ASN A 1092 19.72 10.76 -12.13
C ASN A 1092 19.79 10.76 -13.67
N HIS A 1093 20.69 9.98 -14.26
CA HIS A 1093 20.71 9.76 -15.70
C HIS A 1093 19.52 8.90 -16.14
N VAL A 1094 19.35 7.74 -15.51
CA VAL A 1094 18.27 6.78 -15.81
C VAL A 1094 16.89 7.42 -15.65
N LEU A 1095 16.66 8.19 -14.58
CA LEU A 1095 15.35 8.81 -14.34
C LEU A 1095 14.98 9.85 -15.42
N ARG A 1096 15.96 10.58 -15.97
CA ARG A 1096 15.73 11.57 -17.03
C ARG A 1096 15.46 10.87 -18.35
N GLU A 1097 16.24 9.84 -18.66
CA GLU A 1097 16.05 9.01 -19.84
C GLU A 1097 14.65 8.38 -19.84
N LYS A 1098 14.23 7.71 -18.75
CA LYS A 1098 12.90 7.09 -18.67
C LYS A 1098 11.75 8.09 -18.66
N PHE A 1099 11.96 9.32 -18.19
CA PHE A 1099 10.96 10.38 -18.35
C PHE A 1099 10.80 10.77 -19.83
N ILE A 1100 11.91 10.91 -20.56
CA ILE A 1100 11.90 11.24 -21.99
C ILE A 1100 11.29 10.11 -22.80
N ASP A 1101 11.68 8.85 -22.56
CA ASP A 1101 11.11 7.67 -23.23
C ASP A 1101 9.59 7.62 -23.06
N LEU A 1102 9.09 7.89 -21.84
CA LEU A 1102 7.67 7.89 -21.53
C LEU A 1102 6.90 8.99 -22.26
N HIS A 1103 7.38 10.23 -22.23
CA HIS A 1103 6.69 11.39 -22.83
C HIS A 1103 6.98 11.60 -24.33
N SER A 1104 7.91 10.84 -24.90
CA SER A 1104 8.12 10.77 -26.35
C SER A 1104 7.01 9.97 -27.04
N GLN A 1105 6.31 9.10 -26.29
CA GLN A 1105 5.11 8.43 -26.77
C GLN A 1105 3.94 9.42 -26.91
N PRO A 1106 3.03 9.22 -27.88
CA PRO A 1106 1.86 10.06 -28.08
C PRO A 1106 0.74 9.70 -27.08
N LEU A 1107 0.98 9.95 -25.78
CA LEU A 1107 0.14 9.48 -24.67
C LEU A 1107 -1.32 9.95 -24.74
N LEU A 1108 -1.56 11.21 -25.13
CA LEU A 1108 -2.92 11.77 -25.21
C LEU A 1108 -3.67 11.26 -26.45
N GLU A 1109 -2.94 11.02 -27.55
CA GLU A 1109 -3.47 10.43 -28.78
C GLU A 1109 -3.85 8.97 -28.55
N ASN A 1110 -2.97 8.19 -27.91
CA ASN A 1110 -3.22 6.80 -27.53
C ASN A 1110 -4.47 6.70 -26.64
N LEU A 1111 -4.60 7.62 -25.67
CA LEU A 1111 -5.79 7.70 -24.83
C LEU A 1111 -7.05 8.03 -25.64
N LEU A 1112 -6.98 9.00 -26.56
CA LEU A 1112 -8.12 9.37 -27.39
C LEU A 1112 -8.56 8.20 -28.30
N GLU A 1113 -7.61 7.46 -28.87
CA GLU A 1113 -7.88 6.27 -29.67
C GLU A 1113 -8.51 5.14 -28.84
N GLU A 1114 -7.97 4.87 -27.64
CA GLU A 1114 -8.52 3.89 -26.69
C GLU A 1114 -9.96 4.25 -26.30
N LEU A 1115 -10.21 5.50 -25.90
CA LEU A 1115 -11.55 5.98 -25.55
C LEU A 1115 -12.52 5.88 -26.73
N GLY A 1116 -12.06 6.15 -27.96
CA GLY A 1116 -12.87 5.99 -29.18
C GLY A 1116 -13.22 4.54 -29.48
N LYS A 1117 -12.30 3.60 -29.25
CA LYS A 1117 -12.53 2.15 -29.41
C LYS A 1117 -13.48 1.61 -28.35
N GLU A 1118 -13.32 2.00 -27.08
CA GLU A 1118 -14.19 1.54 -25.99
C GLU A 1118 -15.59 2.16 -26.04
N HIS A 1119 -15.72 3.35 -26.62
CA HIS A 1119 -16.97 4.11 -26.68
C HIS A 1119 -17.25 4.64 -28.11
N PRO A 1120 -17.53 3.73 -29.07
CA PRO A 1120 -17.72 4.10 -30.48
C PRO A 1120 -18.97 4.96 -30.74
N ASP A 1121 -19.89 5.00 -29.77
CA ASP A 1121 -21.10 5.82 -29.77
C ASP A 1121 -20.87 7.27 -29.31
N ILE A 1122 -19.68 7.60 -28.79
CA ILE A 1122 -19.35 8.92 -28.26
C ILE A 1122 -18.34 9.62 -29.17
N VAL A 1123 -18.66 10.84 -29.61
CA VAL A 1123 -17.71 11.71 -30.31
C VAL A 1123 -16.94 12.55 -29.28
N PHE A 1124 -15.63 12.33 -29.21
CA PHE A 1124 -14.75 13.03 -28.28
C PHE A 1124 -14.20 14.35 -28.87
N PRO A 1125 -13.94 15.37 -28.01
CA PRO A 1125 -13.34 16.62 -28.46
C PRO A 1125 -11.88 16.43 -28.94
N PRO A 1126 -11.41 17.25 -29.90
CA PRO A 1126 -10.03 17.18 -30.38
C PRO A 1126 -9.03 17.51 -29.27
N LEU A 1127 -7.79 17.05 -29.45
CA LEU A 1127 -6.70 17.28 -28.51
C LEU A 1127 -6.35 18.77 -28.40
N PRO A 1128 -5.96 19.27 -27.21
CA PRO A 1128 -5.38 20.59 -27.06
C PRO A 1128 -4.08 20.75 -27.89
N PRO A 1129 -3.76 21.97 -28.36
CA PRO A 1129 -2.50 22.21 -29.05
C PRO A 1129 -1.31 21.98 -28.13
N ARG A 1130 -0.23 21.42 -28.69
CA ARG A 1130 1.07 21.27 -28.02
C ARG A 1130 1.90 22.54 -28.20
N GLY A 1131 2.73 22.86 -27.21
CA GLY A 1131 3.71 23.94 -27.29
C GLY A 1131 5.08 23.49 -27.82
N ASP A 1132 6.11 24.29 -27.51
CA ASP A 1132 7.45 24.21 -28.10
C ASP A 1132 8.53 23.61 -27.18
N LEU A 1133 8.17 22.95 -26.07
CA LEU A 1133 9.15 22.32 -25.18
C LEU A 1133 9.84 21.11 -25.85
N HIS A 1134 11.17 21.17 -25.96
CA HIS A 1134 12.00 20.05 -26.40
C HIS A 1134 12.34 19.14 -25.21
N LEU A 1135 11.86 17.88 -25.23
CA LEU A 1135 12.10 16.95 -24.12
C LEU A 1135 13.58 16.57 -23.94
N GLU A 1136 14.38 16.62 -25.00
CA GLU A 1136 15.81 16.31 -24.92
C GLU A 1136 16.57 17.25 -23.98
N ASP A 1137 16.07 18.48 -23.79
CA ASP A 1137 16.65 19.46 -22.87
C ASP A 1137 16.61 18.95 -21.41
N ILE A 1138 15.69 18.05 -21.07
CA ILE A 1138 15.55 17.46 -19.73
C ILE A 1138 16.79 16.66 -19.35
N LYS A 1139 17.55 16.11 -20.32
CA LYS A 1139 18.82 15.39 -20.03
C LYS A 1139 19.82 16.28 -19.30
N LEU A 1140 19.78 17.58 -19.55
CA LEU A 1140 20.67 18.58 -18.95
C LEU A 1140 20.03 19.31 -17.75
N ALA A 1141 18.78 19.02 -17.43
CA ALA A 1141 18.05 19.65 -16.33
C ALA A 1141 18.48 19.09 -14.96
N LYS A 1142 19.44 19.80 -14.33
CA LYS A 1142 20.02 19.41 -13.03
C LYS A 1142 18.99 19.34 -11.90
N TYR A 1143 18.01 20.25 -11.90
CA TYR A 1143 17.02 20.39 -10.82
C TYR A 1143 15.65 19.76 -11.13
N PHE A 1144 15.56 18.95 -12.19
CA PHE A 1144 14.36 18.18 -12.50
C PHE A 1144 13.93 17.34 -11.29
N PHE A 1145 14.89 16.59 -10.74
CA PHE A 1145 14.86 15.90 -9.45
C PHE A 1145 16.14 16.31 -8.69
N SER A 1146 16.05 16.84 -7.45
CA SER A 1146 17.22 17.36 -6.71
C SER A 1146 17.04 17.47 -5.20
#